data_AF-A0A4V2W3I6-F1
#
_entry.id   AF-A0A4V2W3I6-F1
#
_cell.length_a   1.000
_cell.length_b   1.000
_cell.length_c   1.000
_cell.angle_alpha   90.00
_cell.angle_beta   90.00
_cell.angle_gamma   90.00
#
_symmetry.space_group_name_H-M   'P 1'
#
loop_
_entity.id
_entity.type
_entity.pdbx_description
1 polymer ?
#
loop_
_entity_poly.entity_id
_entity_poly.type
_entity_poly.pdbx_seq_one_letter_code
_entity_poly.pdbx_strand_id
1 'polypeptide(L)'
;MTLNREPLLAAHNPELEPLLRRIVNGGAMLFLGSGYSSDALGLADETLGTAGALADKIGELGGFEAGGELRYAADRYLDRGGPGPLIDLLHTRFTIKKPLDHHRQIAAAPWRRAYTTNYDLCFETAATEQGLLIRSVDLEAPPADFQAKKNVCVHINGSLKNLTSESLNNAFKLSTSSYLDANSFLDSLWAFPFNRDLELSSAIVFVGYSMYDIEVQKILHANSHYAAKTYFVTREQVSEKDIFTLSKFGKILPITAAGFGHALASAMADSDSADDDQTILASLAKYEVTELGKEARDGDVFSFLLRGEATDDLIDSAVTHVKGAPLLVTRTRLQEAVALVKSGSNIVVTADFGNGKSVFLRALRTLLAIDGLSVYSADDIDPHQHDDLERLVQSAKPGVLLVDAYEQNFDFVRHYAELSPKNITLVLGARTSNHDRMRPAVKAAGLRLHEVEIDELDSSEIEEFIKIGDSIGFWGEKTGHSDRTKFEIIWHDNHRQLSLALLSVLSSPQMIERVKGLLANLLVKPRYRDTVFAIALLSAIDSQLTSSLIREIALNDEIYESDFRNEAGFKDLFRLEGSKVKTKSSLFATSMISHQFPATYIVDQMLKIAASIGDGRGELPEKRNVQRALLRFSVVERLLPEAKRKQNLVRYYETVKRDVTWLKGDPHFWLQYGMAQITYKDYDLAQKYFDNAYSLAQKKRNYHTVQLDTQQARLYLFRATAAATASDALKAFSDAHQLLRKVPNDIHKFRQVELYGRVFEVNYPEFNGSGKATFEQACRAQLSEIDKLLNSGDVEFSGHRGTKRVRELLERILDTVKQSRSASV
;
A
#
# COMPACT_ATOMS: atom_id res chain seq x y z
N MET A 1 39.16 6.44 -56.59
CA MET A 1 39.46 6.43 -55.13
C MET A 1 38.25 6.96 -54.39
N THR A 2 37.30 6.07 -54.20
CA THR A 2 36.08 6.26 -53.40
C THR A 2 36.40 5.76 -52.00
N LEU A 3 36.55 6.67 -51.04
CA LEU A 3 36.71 6.35 -49.63
C LEU A 3 35.32 6.27 -49.00
N ASN A 4 34.97 5.07 -48.56
CA ASN A 4 33.81 4.73 -47.74
C ASN A 4 33.64 5.75 -46.59
N ARG A 5 32.48 6.39 -46.55
CA ARG A 5 31.91 6.94 -45.32
C ARG A 5 30.78 6.03 -44.89
N GLU A 6 31.06 5.13 -43.96
CA GLU A 6 30.03 4.50 -43.15
C GLU A 6 29.33 5.56 -42.27
N PRO A 7 28.02 5.43 -41.98
CA PRO A 7 27.29 6.40 -41.19
C PRO A 7 27.59 6.24 -39.69
N LEU A 8 28.43 7.15 -39.19
CA LEU A 8 28.95 7.24 -37.83
C LEU A 8 27.98 7.96 -36.86
N LEU A 9 26.71 7.54 -36.78
CA LEU A 9 25.70 8.23 -35.93
C LEU A 9 24.91 7.36 -34.92
N ALA A 10 25.22 6.07 -34.78
CA ALA A 10 24.60 5.22 -33.74
C ALA A 10 25.45 5.05 -32.47
N ALA A 11 26.72 5.47 -32.48
CA ALA A 11 27.71 4.91 -31.54
C ALA A 11 27.74 5.48 -30.11
N HIS A 12 27.23 6.68 -29.80
CA HIS A 12 27.26 7.19 -28.41
C HIS A 12 26.03 8.03 -28.07
N ASN A 13 24.86 7.41 -27.94
CA ASN A 13 23.81 7.99 -27.11
C ASN A 13 24.06 7.55 -25.66
N PRO A 14 24.53 8.44 -24.75
CA PRO A 14 24.88 8.06 -23.38
C PRO A 14 23.69 7.53 -22.57
N GLU A 15 22.47 7.73 -23.06
CA GLU A 15 21.22 7.29 -22.43
C GLU A 15 20.77 5.88 -22.87
N LEU A 16 21.28 5.35 -23.99
CA LEU A 16 20.82 4.07 -24.52
C LEU A 16 21.27 2.90 -23.64
N GLU A 17 22.54 2.86 -23.25
CA GLU A 17 23.11 1.79 -22.44
C GLU A 17 22.44 1.68 -21.04
N PRO A 18 22.28 2.79 -20.27
CA PRO A 18 21.50 2.76 -19.04
C PRO A 18 20.04 2.32 -19.23
N LEU A 19 19.41 2.69 -20.36
CA LEU A 19 18.05 2.27 -20.67
C LEU A 19 17.97 0.76 -20.93
N LEU A 20 18.85 0.22 -21.78
CA LEU A 20 18.87 -1.22 -22.09
C LEU A 20 19.01 -2.05 -20.83
N ARG A 21 19.90 -1.66 -19.91
CA ARG A 21 20.06 -2.31 -18.60
C ARG A 21 18.76 -2.32 -17.79
N ARG A 22 18.03 -1.20 -17.75
CA ARG A 22 16.73 -1.10 -17.06
C ARG A 22 15.68 -2.01 -17.68
N ILE A 23 15.71 -2.20 -19.00
CA ILE A 23 14.80 -3.08 -19.74
C ILE A 23 15.13 -4.55 -19.48
N VAL A 24 16.40 -4.94 -19.57
CA VAL A 24 16.87 -6.32 -19.33
C VAL A 24 16.56 -6.76 -17.89
N ASN A 25 16.64 -5.85 -16.92
CA ASN A 25 16.23 -6.10 -15.53
C ASN A 25 14.69 -6.18 -15.34
N GLY A 26 13.92 -6.00 -16.40
CA GLY A 26 12.46 -6.09 -16.43
C GLY A 26 11.68 -5.01 -15.68
N GLY A 27 12.36 -3.93 -15.28
CA GLY A 27 11.72 -2.80 -14.61
C GLY A 27 11.03 -1.82 -15.56
N ALA A 28 11.22 -1.96 -16.88
CA ALA A 28 10.72 -1.01 -17.87
C ALA A 28 9.30 -1.33 -18.38
N MET A 29 8.54 -0.28 -18.67
CA MET A 29 7.22 -0.33 -19.29
C MET A 29 7.32 -0.04 -20.79
N LEU A 30 6.56 -0.77 -21.60
CA LEU A 30 6.50 -0.57 -23.05
C LEU A 30 5.18 0.09 -23.45
N PHE A 31 5.25 1.07 -24.34
CA PHE A 31 4.09 1.69 -24.96
C PHE A 31 4.24 1.69 -26.49
N LEU A 32 3.31 1.05 -27.19
CA LEU A 32 3.37 0.81 -28.62
C LEU A 32 2.34 1.65 -29.38
N GLY A 33 2.84 2.41 -30.36
CA GLY A 33 2.01 3.12 -31.33
C GLY A 33 2.00 2.46 -32.70
N SER A 34 1.26 3.04 -33.65
CA SER A 34 1.07 2.47 -34.98
C SER A 34 2.37 2.38 -35.78
N GLY A 35 3.37 3.21 -35.45
CA GLY A 35 4.70 3.13 -36.05
C GLY A 35 5.44 1.84 -35.71
N TYR A 36 5.10 1.15 -34.60
CA TYR A 36 5.67 -0.17 -34.28
C TYR A 36 5.19 -1.21 -35.28
N SER A 37 3.88 -1.30 -35.56
CA SER A 37 3.32 -2.35 -36.44
C SER A 37 3.24 -1.97 -37.92
N SER A 38 3.62 -0.74 -38.29
CA SER A 38 3.36 -0.18 -39.63
C SER A 38 3.99 -0.95 -40.80
N ASP A 39 5.13 -1.62 -40.59
CA ASP A 39 5.85 -2.42 -41.58
C ASP A 39 5.62 -3.93 -41.42
N ALA A 40 4.79 -4.34 -40.46
CA ALA A 40 4.33 -5.73 -40.36
C ALA A 40 3.47 -6.11 -41.56
N LEU A 41 3.53 -7.38 -41.97
CA LEU A 41 2.77 -7.90 -43.09
C LEU A 41 1.41 -8.44 -42.61
N GLY A 42 0.33 -7.89 -43.17
CA GLY A 42 -1.04 -8.36 -42.95
C GLY A 42 -1.40 -9.56 -43.82
N LEU A 43 -2.64 -10.07 -43.68
CA LEU A 43 -3.14 -11.20 -44.49
C LEU A 43 -3.13 -10.93 -46.00
N ALA A 44 -3.26 -9.67 -46.41
CA ALA A 44 -3.23 -9.24 -47.81
C ALA A 44 -1.81 -9.14 -48.41
N ASP A 45 -0.77 -9.57 -47.70
CA ASP A 45 0.65 -9.40 -48.08
C ASP A 45 1.09 -7.92 -48.28
N GLU A 46 0.28 -7.00 -47.76
CA GLU A 46 0.59 -5.57 -47.67
C GLU A 46 1.03 -5.20 -46.26
N THR A 47 1.86 -4.15 -46.15
CA THR A 47 2.21 -3.55 -44.86
C THR A 47 0.97 -2.93 -44.21
N LEU A 48 0.83 -2.99 -42.88
CA LEU A 48 -0.37 -2.49 -42.16
C LEU A 48 -0.72 -1.02 -42.49
N GLY A 49 0.29 -0.20 -42.76
CA GLY A 49 0.09 1.21 -43.11
C GLY A 49 -0.26 2.07 -41.90
N THR A 50 -0.54 3.35 -42.14
CA THR A 50 -0.87 4.33 -41.10
C THR A 50 -2.36 4.63 -41.04
N ALA A 51 -2.80 5.39 -40.02
CA ALA A 51 -4.19 5.82 -39.86
C ALA A 51 -4.77 6.52 -41.11
N GLY A 52 -3.95 7.27 -41.87
CA GLY A 52 -4.39 7.92 -43.10
C GLY A 52 -4.74 6.91 -44.22
N ALA A 53 -3.90 5.88 -44.39
CA ALA A 53 -4.17 4.82 -45.37
C ALA A 53 -5.45 4.03 -45.03
N LEU A 54 -5.73 3.83 -43.73
CA LEU A 54 -6.98 3.23 -43.28
C LEU A 54 -8.18 4.13 -43.60
N ALA A 55 -8.06 5.44 -43.38
CA ALA A 55 -9.13 6.39 -43.67
C ALA A 55 -9.57 6.33 -45.14
N ASP A 56 -8.60 6.31 -46.05
CA ASP A 56 -8.87 6.25 -47.49
C ASP A 56 -9.54 4.93 -47.89
N LYS A 57 -9.15 3.80 -47.28
CA LYS A 57 -9.83 2.51 -47.50
C LYS A 57 -11.25 2.47 -46.97
N ILE A 58 -11.54 3.12 -45.83
CA ILE A 58 -12.91 3.27 -45.35
C ILE A 58 -13.71 4.16 -46.31
N GLY A 59 -13.10 5.22 -46.84
CA GLY A 59 -13.68 6.06 -47.88
C GLY A 59 -14.02 5.27 -49.15
N GLU A 60 -13.09 4.46 -49.65
CA GLU A 60 -13.33 3.55 -50.79
C GLU A 60 -14.49 2.58 -50.51
N LEU A 61 -14.52 1.97 -49.32
CA LEU A 61 -15.60 1.06 -48.89
C LEU A 61 -16.97 1.76 -48.86
N GLY A 62 -17.00 3.03 -48.45
CA GLY A 62 -18.22 3.84 -48.39
C GLY A 62 -18.55 4.64 -49.65
N GLY A 63 -17.69 4.62 -50.68
CA GLY A 63 -17.84 5.41 -51.90
C GLY A 63 -17.70 6.92 -51.70
N PHE A 64 -16.80 7.38 -50.81
CA PHE A 64 -16.55 8.81 -50.57
C PHE A 64 -15.06 9.11 -50.36
N GLU A 65 -14.66 10.37 -50.54
CA GLU A 65 -13.29 10.82 -50.25
C GLU A 65 -13.10 11.09 -48.76
N ALA A 66 -12.15 10.38 -48.14
CA ALA A 66 -11.83 10.50 -46.72
C ALA A 66 -10.73 11.54 -46.42
N GLY A 67 -9.86 11.83 -47.39
CA GLY A 67 -8.77 12.81 -47.24
C GLY A 67 -7.76 12.44 -46.15
N GLY A 68 -7.58 11.15 -45.84
CA GLY A 68 -6.69 10.69 -44.77
C GLY A 68 -7.23 10.93 -43.34
N GLU A 69 -8.45 11.44 -43.15
CA GLU A 69 -9.02 11.72 -41.83
C GLU A 69 -9.81 10.51 -41.29
N LEU A 70 -9.15 9.67 -40.49
CA LEU A 70 -9.71 8.40 -40.01
C LEU A 70 -11.05 8.56 -39.26
N ARG A 71 -11.14 9.54 -38.35
CA ARG A 71 -12.34 9.76 -37.54
C ARG A 71 -13.54 10.14 -38.41
N TYR A 72 -13.31 11.04 -39.37
CA TYR A 72 -14.32 11.46 -40.33
C TYR A 72 -14.79 10.30 -41.20
N ALA A 73 -13.84 9.51 -41.74
CA ALA A 73 -14.16 8.37 -42.58
C ALA A 73 -15.01 7.33 -41.82
N ALA A 74 -14.63 7.04 -40.58
CA ALA A 74 -15.36 6.10 -39.73
C ALA A 74 -16.78 6.59 -39.40
N ASP A 75 -16.95 7.83 -38.94
CA ASP A 75 -18.29 8.38 -38.64
C ASP A 75 -19.18 8.42 -39.90
N ARG A 76 -18.62 8.88 -41.04
CA ARG A 76 -19.37 8.98 -42.30
C ARG A 76 -19.77 7.62 -42.85
N TYR A 77 -18.92 6.61 -42.67
CA TYR A 77 -19.25 5.24 -43.04
C TYR A 77 -20.35 4.67 -42.12
N LEU A 78 -20.22 4.81 -40.80
CA LEU A 78 -21.17 4.26 -39.82
C LEU A 78 -22.56 4.92 -39.88
N ASP A 79 -22.65 6.18 -40.31
CA ASP A 79 -23.94 6.88 -40.51
C ASP A 79 -24.79 6.28 -41.66
N ARG A 80 -24.14 5.66 -42.66
CA ARG A 80 -24.80 5.19 -43.89
C ARG A 80 -24.64 3.69 -44.17
N GLY A 81 -23.61 3.07 -43.62
CA GLY A 81 -23.21 1.69 -43.80
C GLY A 81 -23.42 0.87 -42.53
N GLY A 82 -23.61 -0.44 -42.68
CA GLY A 82 -23.66 -1.35 -41.54
C GLY A 82 -22.26 -1.62 -40.95
N PRO A 83 -22.14 -2.00 -39.66
CA PRO A 83 -20.84 -2.23 -39.02
C PRO A 83 -20.10 -3.46 -39.59
N GLY A 84 -20.81 -4.43 -40.15
CA GLY A 84 -20.24 -5.71 -40.62
C GLY A 84 -19.09 -5.57 -41.64
N PRO A 85 -19.30 -4.92 -42.79
CA PRO A 85 -18.23 -4.79 -43.80
C PRO A 85 -17.03 -3.96 -43.31
N LEU A 86 -17.24 -3.01 -42.39
CA LEU A 86 -16.15 -2.28 -41.76
C LEU A 86 -15.35 -3.19 -40.81
N ILE A 87 -16.03 -4.04 -40.03
CA ILE A 87 -15.38 -5.05 -39.19
C ILE A 87 -14.57 -6.03 -40.05
N ASP A 88 -15.12 -6.49 -41.17
CA ASP A 88 -14.41 -7.38 -42.10
C ASP A 88 -13.17 -6.72 -42.71
N LEU A 89 -13.27 -5.43 -43.07
CA LEU A 89 -12.13 -4.63 -43.54
C LEU A 89 -11.04 -4.55 -42.46
N LEU A 90 -11.41 -4.24 -41.22
CA LEU A 90 -10.47 -4.12 -40.09
C LEU A 90 -9.76 -5.46 -39.81
N HIS A 91 -10.51 -6.57 -39.76
CA HIS A 91 -9.91 -7.91 -39.59
C HIS A 91 -8.98 -8.27 -40.74
N THR A 92 -9.38 -8.04 -41.99
CA THR A 92 -8.55 -8.37 -43.16
C THR A 92 -7.24 -7.60 -43.16
N ARG A 93 -7.29 -6.31 -42.77
CA ARG A 93 -6.14 -5.41 -42.89
C ARG A 93 -5.15 -5.51 -41.74
N PHE A 94 -5.65 -5.69 -40.51
CA PHE A 94 -4.83 -5.63 -39.30
C PHE A 94 -4.56 -6.99 -38.66
N THR A 95 -5.09 -8.09 -39.21
CA THR A 95 -4.65 -9.44 -38.81
C THR A 95 -3.24 -9.68 -39.34
N ILE A 96 -2.31 -9.93 -38.43
CA ILE A 96 -0.89 -10.10 -38.70
C ILE A 96 -0.64 -11.48 -39.30
N LYS A 97 -0.02 -11.53 -40.49
CA LYS A 97 0.44 -12.76 -41.12
C LYS A 97 1.84 -13.15 -40.63
N LYS A 98 2.76 -12.17 -40.58
CA LYS A 98 4.14 -12.40 -40.14
C LYS A 98 4.76 -11.15 -39.51
N PRO A 99 5.22 -11.21 -38.26
CA PRO A 99 6.03 -10.15 -37.66
C PRO A 99 7.47 -10.15 -38.23
N LEU A 100 8.16 -9.01 -38.16
CA LEU A 100 9.57 -8.85 -38.52
C LEU A 100 10.48 -9.12 -37.31
N ASP A 101 11.79 -9.25 -37.56
CA ASP A 101 12.76 -9.63 -36.52
C ASP A 101 12.79 -8.64 -35.34
N HIS A 102 12.69 -7.35 -35.63
CA HIS A 102 12.68 -6.35 -34.57
C HIS A 102 11.41 -6.38 -33.71
N HIS A 103 10.26 -6.79 -34.27
CA HIS A 103 9.06 -7.04 -33.47
C HIS A 103 9.33 -8.17 -32.47
N ARG A 104 9.96 -9.26 -32.93
CA ARG A 104 10.32 -10.42 -32.09
C ARG A 104 11.32 -10.04 -31.01
N GLN A 105 12.37 -9.32 -31.36
CA GLN A 105 13.42 -8.89 -30.43
C GLN A 105 12.87 -7.96 -29.35
N ILE A 106 12.03 -6.98 -29.74
CA ILE A 106 11.37 -6.09 -28.76
C ILE A 106 10.40 -6.91 -27.89
N ALA A 107 9.62 -7.82 -28.48
CA ALA A 107 8.66 -8.64 -27.73
C ALA A 107 9.31 -9.67 -26.79
N ALA A 108 10.55 -10.08 -27.06
CA ALA A 108 11.32 -10.99 -26.23
C ALA A 108 11.83 -10.35 -24.93
N ALA A 109 11.96 -9.03 -24.89
CA ALA A 109 12.49 -8.33 -23.72
C ALA A 109 11.52 -8.43 -22.51
N PRO A 110 12.01 -8.45 -21.26
CA PRO A 110 11.21 -8.76 -20.08
C PRO A 110 10.40 -7.56 -19.56
N TRP A 111 9.52 -7.00 -20.39
CA TRP A 111 8.73 -5.81 -20.01
C TRP A 111 7.86 -6.04 -18.78
N ARG A 112 7.76 -5.01 -17.93
CA ARG A 112 6.84 -4.99 -16.78
C ARG A 112 5.38 -5.13 -17.23
N ARG A 113 5.04 -4.38 -18.29
CA ARG A 113 3.74 -4.41 -18.98
C ARG A 113 3.86 -3.70 -20.32
N ALA A 114 3.07 -4.15 -21.30
CA ALA A 114 2.89 -3.46 -22.57
C ALA A 114 1.52 -2.77 -22.63
N TYR A 115 1.50 -1.54 -23.13
CA TYR A 115 0.31 -0.79 -23.49
C TYR A 115 0.37 -0.45 -24.97
N THR A 116 -0.78 -0.44 -25.64
CA THR A 116 -0.83 -0.07 -27.05
C THR A 116 -2.09 0.70 -27.40
N THR A 117 -1.93 1.62 -28.35
CA THR A 117 -3.06 2.26 -29.04
C THR A 117 -3.45 1.53 -30.32
N ASN A 118 -2.75 0.45 -30.67
CA ASN A 118 -2.97 -0.30 -31.90
C ASN A 118 -4.10 -1.32 -31.71
N TYR A 119 -4.83 -1.58 -32.79
CA TYR A 119 -5.87 -2.60 -32.81
C TYR A 119 -5.31 -4.00 -33.09
N ASP A 120 -4.19 -4.06 -33.81
CA ASP A 120 -3.52 -5.29 -34.23
C ASP A 120 -2.87 -6.04 -33.06
N LEU A 121 -2.59 -7.33 -33.29
CA LEU A 121 -1.95 -8.23 -32.32
C LEU A 121 -0.48 -8.50 -32.68
N CYS A 122 0.23 -7.53 -33.28
CA CYS A 122 1.61 -7.73 -33.76
C CYS A 122 2.56 -8.09 -32.62
N PHE A 123 2.46 -7.39 -31.49
CA PHE A 123 3.30 -7.63 -30.32
C PHE A 123 3.08 -9.02 -29.73
N GLU A 124 1.82 -9.43 -29.58
CA GLU A 124 1.44 -10.75 -29.05
C GLU A 124 1.85 -11.88 -29.98
N THR A 125 1.68 -11.69 -31.29
CA THR A 125 2.09 -12.66 -32.31
C THR A 125 3.61 -12.81 -32.31
N ALA A 126 4.35 -11.69 -32.24
CA ALA A 126 5.80 -11.69 -32.17
C ALA A 126 6.32 -12.36 -30.89
N ALA A 127 5.68 -12.11 -29.74
CA ALA A 127 6.02 -12.77 -28.48
C ALA A 127 5.76 -14.29 -28.55
N THR A 128 4.64 -14.70 -29.14
CA THR A 128 4.27 -16.11 -29.28
C THR A 128 5.29 -16.87 -30.14
N GLU A 129 5.81 -16.25 -31.21
CA GLU A 129 6.90 -16.81 -32.02
C GLU A 129 8.23 -16.96 -31.25
N GLN A 130 8.40 -16.23 -30.13
CA GLN A 130 9.53 -16.37 -29.20
C GLN A 130 9.24 -17.33 -28.04
N GLY A 131 8.10 -18.03 -28.06
CA GLY A 131 7.69 -18.94 -26.97
C GLY A 131 7.10 -18.23 -25.74
N LEU A 132 6.81 -16.93 -25.84
CA LEU A 132 6.22 -16.13 -24.77
C LEU A 132 4.72 -15.94 -24.98
N LEU A 133 3.92 -16.31 -23.97
CA LEU A 133 2.48 -16.10 -24.01
C LEU A 133 2.12 -14.73 -23.44
N ILE A 134 1.78 -13.76 -24.30
CA ILE A 134 1.22 -12.46 -23.92
C ILE A 134 -0.31 -12.49 -24.01
N ARG A 135 -1.00 -12.06 -22.95
CA ARG A 135 -2.46 -11.92 -22.92
C ARG A 135 -2.87 -10.51 -23.36
N SER A 136 -3.59 -10.42 -24.47
CA SER A 136 -4.26 -9.20 -24.92
C SER A 136 -5.53 -8.94 -24.10
N VAL A 137 -5.68 -7.69 -23.64
CA VAL A 137 -6.84 -7.19 -22.86
C VAL A 137 -7.24 -5.79 -23.36
N ASP A 138 -8.52 -5.44 -23.24
CA ASP A 138 -9.05 -4.10 -23.50
C ASP A 138 -9.46 -3.41 -22.17
N LEU A 139 -10.04 -2.21 -22.28
CA LEU A 139 -10.42 -1.40 -21.12
C LEU A 139 -11.62 -1.96 -20.33
N GLU A 140 -12.41 -2.85 -20.91
CA GLU A 140 -13.55 -3.48 -20.25
C GLU A 140 -13.12 -4.65 -19.34
N ALA A 141 -11.98 -5.27 -19.64
CA ALA A 141 -11.44 -6.37 -18.87
C ALA A 141 -11.10 -5.94 -17.42
N PRO A 142 -11.55 -6.68 -16.38
CA PRO A 142 -11.24 -6.33 -14.99
C PRO A 142 -9.74 -6.42 -14.67
N PRO A 143 -9.06 -5.33 -14.26
CA PRO A 143 -7.61 -5.34 -14.04
C PRO A 143 -7.13 -6.32 -12.95
N ALA A 144 -7.99 -6.60 -11.95
CA ALA A 144 -7.69 -7.54 -10.87
C ALA A 144 -7.34 -8.95 -11.36
N ASP A 145 -7.86 -9.39 -12.52
CA ASP A 145 -7.60 -10.72 -13.09
C ASP A 145 -6.20 -10.86 -13.73
N PHE A 146 -5.49 -9.73 -13.86
CA PHE A 146 -4.25 -9.59 -14.60
C PHE A 146 -3.09 -9.01 -13.76
N GLN A 147 -3.32 -8.72 -12.47
CA GLN A 147 -2.32 -8.05 -11.61
C GLN A 147 -1.01 -8.84 -11.44
N ALA A 148 -1.08 -10.16 -11.31
CA ALA A 148 0.10 -11.02 -11.10
C ALA A 148 0.79 -11.46 -12.40
N LYS A 149 0.31 -11.03 -13.58
CA LYS A 149 0.82 -11.49 -14.88
C LYS A 149 1.70 -10.41 -15.50
N LYS A 150 3.02 -10.68 -15.61
CA LYS A 150 3.98 -9.85 -16.38
C LYS A 150 3.59 -9.78 -17.87
N ASN A 151 2.90 -10.82 -18.36
CA ASN A 151 2.65 -11.04 -19.78
C ASN A 151 1.28 -10.49 -20.23
N VAL A 152 1.07 -9.18 -20.12
CA VAL A 152 -0.20 -8.54 -20.51
C VAL A 152 0.07 -7.37 -21.45
N CYS A 153 -0.70 -7.31 -22.53
CA CYS A 153 -0.76 -6.19 -23.46
C CYS A 153 -2.14 -5.54 -23.38
N VAL A 154 -2.19 -4.27 -22.98
CA VAL A 154 -3.44 -3.52 -22.79
C VAL A 154 -3.71 -2.65 -24.02
N HIS A 155 -4.82 -2.88 -24.71
CA HIS A 155 -5.26 -2.11 -25.86
C HIS A 155 -6.18 -0.97 -25.44
N ILE A 156 -5.64 0.24 -25.41
CA ILE A 156 -6.36 1.44 -24.94
C ILE A 156 -7.49 1.82 -25.90
N ASN A 157 -7.27 1.65 -27.21
CA ASN A 157 -8.28 1.98 -28.23
C ASN A 157 -9.18 0.79 -28.61
N GLY A 158 -9.07 -0.33 -27.89
CA GLY A 158 -9.72 -1.60 -28.23
C GLY A 158 -8.83 -2.53 -29.06
N SER A 159 -9.19 -3.82 -29.06
CA SER A 159 -8.45 -4.90 -29.71
C SER A 159 -9.29 -5.55 -30.81
N LEU A 160 -8.67 -5.93 -31.92
CA LEU A 160 -9.32 -6.74 -32.96
C LEU A 160 -9.86 -8.06 -32.41
N LYS A 161 -9.24 -8.60 -31.36
CA LYS A 161 -9.67 -9.87 -30.77
C LYS A 161 -11.10 -9.83 -30.22
N ASN A 162 -11.52 -8.67 -29.73
CA ASN A 162 -12.82 -8.45 -29.09
C ASN A 162 -13.73 -7.55 -29.95
N LEU A 163 -13.39 -7.36 -31.23
CA LEU A 163 -14.15 -6.51 -32.14
C LEU A 163 -15.47 -7.21 -32.53
N THR A 164 -16.57 -6.53 -32.25
CA THR A 164 -17.95 -6.94 -32.55
C THR A 164 -18.74 -5.70 -32.96
N SER A 165 -19.93 -5.87 -33.53
CA SER A 165 -20.81 -4.73 -33.85
C SER A 165 -21.17 -3.88 -32.64
N GLU A 166 -21.21 -4.46 -31.44
CA GLU A 166 -21.50 -3.75 -30.19
C GLU A 166 -20.24 -3.02 -29.68
N SER A 167 -19.10 -3.70 -29.61
CA SER A 167 -17.85 -3.09 -29.14
C SER A 167 -17.31 -2.01 -30.10
N LEU A 168 -17.62 -2.08 -31.40
CA LEU A 168 -17.29 -1.03 -32.36
C LEU A 168 -17.95 0.32 -32.02
N ASN A 169 -19.16 0.29 -31.45
CA ASN A 169 -19.90 1.50 -31.11
C ASN A 169 -19.55 2.04 -29.71
N ASN A 170 -19.18 1.16 -28.77
CA ASN A 170 -19.08 1.51 -27.35
C ASN A 170 -17.65 1.50 -26.77
N ALA A 171 -16.74 0.67 -27.32
CA ALA A 171 -15.44 0.37 -26.69
C ALA A 171 -14.24 0.58 -27.63
N PHE A 172 -14.45 0.49 -28.95
CA PHE A 172 -13.40 0.57 -29.95
C PHE A 172 -13.27 2.01 -30.48
N LYS A 173 -12.12 2.66 -30.22
CA LYS A 173 -11.92 4.10 -30.46
C LYS A 173 -11.53 4.40 -31.90
N LEU A 174 -12.48 4.38 -32.84
CA LEU A 174 -12.24 4.61 -34.28
C LEU A 174 -12.82 5.94 -34.81
N SER A 175 -13.98 6.36 -34.31
CA SER A 175 -14.77 7.49 -34.82
C SER A 175 -14.83 8.65 -33.82
N THR A 176 -15.21 9.87 -34.24
CA THR A 176 -15.33 11.02 -33.32
C THR A 176 -16.30 10.72 -32.19
N SER A 177 -17.43 10.06 -32.51
CA SER A 177 -18.44 9.64 -31.54
C SER A 177 -17.84 8.71 -30.47
N SER A 178 -17.02 7.72 -30.87
CA SER A 178 -16.35 6.81 -29.93
C SER A 178 -15.32 7.49 -29.02
N TYR A 179 -14.70 8.58 -29.47
CA TYR A 179 -13.77 9.40 -28.66
C TYR A 179 -14.49 10.40 -27.74
N LEU A 180 -15.72 10.80 -28.08
CA LEU A 180 -16.57 11.68 -27.27
C LEU A 180 -17.40 10.92 -26.23
N ASP A 181 -17.40 9.59 -26.31
CA ASP A 181 -18.17 8.73 -25.42
C ASP A 181 -17.72 8.88 -23.96
N ALA A 182 -18.67 8.75 -23.02
CA ALA A 182 -18.46 9.05 -21.61
C ALA A 182 -17.42 8.13 -20.91
N ASN A 183 -17.10 6.99 -21.52
CA ASN A 183 -16.09 6.05 -21.06
C ASN A 183 -14.71 6.43 -21.64
N SER A 184 -14.11 7.47 -21.08
CA SER A 184 -12.74 7.90 -21.37
C SER A 184 -11.72 6.91 -20.80
N PHE A 185 -10.48 6.91 -21.29
CA PHE A 185 -9.44 6.06 -20.69
C PHE A 185 -9.16 6.48 -19.24
N LEU A 186 -9.24 7.78 -18.93
CA LEU A 186 -9.09 8.33 -17.58
C LEU A 186 -10.16 7.90 -16.57
N ASP A 187 -11.36 7.55 -17.04
CA ASP A 187 -12.48 7.06 -16.24
C ASP A 187 -12.59 5.53 -16.21
N SER A 188 -11.75 4.84 -16.98
CA SER A 188 -11.73 3.37 -17.05
C SER A 188 -11.10 2.73 -15.81
N LEU A 189 -11.41 1.45 -15.57
CA LEU A 189 -10.75 0.65 -14.52
C LEU A 189 -9.23 0.54 -14.73
N TRP A 190 -8.74 0.74 -15.95
CA TRP A 190 -7.32 0.66 -16.32
C TRP A 190 -6.53 1.96 -16.10
N ALA A 191 -7.20 3.09 -15.81
CA ALA A 191 -6.53 4.36 -15.49
C ALA A 191 -5.60 4.25 -14.28
N PHE A 192 -6.08 3.65 -13.19
CA PHE A 192 -5.29 3.45 -11.97
C PHE A 192 -4.11 2.47 -12.19
N PRO A 193 -4.30 1.26 -12.77
CA PRO A 193 -3.20 0.38 -13.15
C PRO A 193 -2.14 1.06 -14.02
N PHE A 194 -2.54 1.83 -15.04
CA PHE A 194 -1.60 2.53 -15.92
C PHE A 194 -0.77 3.56 -15.16
N ASN A 195 -1.40 4.41 -14.36
CA ASN A 195 -0.67 5.37 -13.51
C ASN A 195 0.28 4.65 -12.55
N ARG A 196 -0.16 3.56 -11.91
CA ARG A 196 0.69 2.76 -11.03
C ARG A 196 1.90 2.16 -11.78
N ASP A 197 1.71 1.67 -13.00
CA ASP A 197 2.80 1.11 -13.80
C ASP A 197 3.78 2.20 -14.29
N LEU A 198 3.29 3.41 -14.59
CA LEU A 198 4.14 4.58 -14.82
C LEU A 198 4.93 4.96 -13.57
N GLU A 199 4.36 4.88 -12.38
CA GLU A 199 5.05 5.18 -11.12
C GLU A 199 6.15 4.18 -10.80
N LEU A 200 5.84 2.87 -10.91
CA LEU A 200 6.74 1.79 -10.50
C LEU A 200 7.80 1.43 -11.55
N SER A 201 7.63 1.83 -12.81
CA SER A 201 8.60 1.53 -13.85
C SER A 201 9.93 2.29 -13.67
N SER A 202 11.04 1.62 -13.94
CA SER A 202 12.38 2.23 -13.95
C SER A 202 12.65 3.05 -15.22
N ALA A 203 11.91 2.75 -16.29
CA ALA A 203 11.89 3.49 -17.55
C ALA A 203 10.54 3.28 -18.27
N ILE A 204 10.11 4.30 -19.00
CA ILE A 204 8.91 4.27 -19.84
C ILE A 204 9.37 4.39 -21.30
N VAL A 205 9.10 3.39 -22.13
CA VAL A 205 9.61 3.33 -23.50
C VAL A 205 8.46 3.39 -24.49
N PHE A 206 8.40 4.46 -25.28
CA PHE A 206 7.48 4.61 -26.39
C PHE A 206 8.14 4.18 -27.69
N VAL A 207 7.52 3.24 -28.42
CA VAL A 207 7.99 2.80 -29.74
C VAL A 207 6.92 3.10 -30.79
N GLY A 208 7.30 3.89 -31.79
CA GLY A 208 6.41 4.20 -32.92
C GLY A 208 5.16 5.00 -32.54
N TYR A 209 5.22 5.80 -31.47
CA TYR A 209 4.09 6.58 -30.97
C TYR A 209 4.35 8.09 -31.09
N SER A 210 3.37 8.83 -31.62
CA SER A 210 3.48 10.27 -31.90
C SER A 210 2.82 11.16 -30.85
N MET A 211 2.47 10.63 -29.67
CA MET A 211 1.81 11.38 -28.59
C MET A 211 0.51 12.08 -29.05
N TYR A 212 -0.28 11.49 -29.95
CA TYR A 212 -1.51 12.13 -30.43
C TYR A 212 -2.67 12.10 -29.43
N ASP A 213 -2.63 11.21 -28.43
CA ASP A 213 -3.69 11.06 -27.45
C ASP A 213 -3.55 12.10 -26.32
N ILE A 214 -4.57 12.95 -26.18
CA ILE A 214 -4.59 14.03 -25.19
C ILE A 214 -4.61 13.49 -23.76
N GLU A 215 -5.20 12.32 -23.51
CA GLU A 215 -5.29 11.74 -22.17
C GLU A 215 -3.92 11.21 -21.73
N VAL A 216 -3.21 10.51 -22.61
CA VAL A 216 -1.81 10.09 -22.36
C VAL A 216 -0.91 11.31 -22.19
N GLN A 217 -1.06 12.35 -23.03
CA GLN A 217 -0.33 13.61 -22.86
C GLN A 217 -0.58 14.25 -21.49
N LYS A 218 -1.84 14.33 -21.06
CA LYS A 218 -2.20 14.90 -19.74
C LYS A 218 -1.52 14.13 -18.62
N ILE A 219 -1.55 12.80 -18.64
CA ILE A 219 -0.92 11.96 -17.60
C ILE A 219 0.60 12.21 -17.53
N LEU A 220 1.29 12.21 -18.67
CA LEU A 220 2.74 12.42 -18.70
C LEU A 220 3.12 13.87 -18.32
N HIS A 221 2.35 14.86 -18.78
CA HIS A 221 2.61 16.27 -18.47
C HIS A 221 2.35 16.59 -17.00
N ALA A 222 1.36 15.95 -16.39
CA ALA A 222 0.97 16.22 -15.02
C ALA A 222 2.08 15.86 -14.02
N ASN A 223 3.06 15.01 -14.38
CA ASN A 223 4.16 14.68 -13.48
C ASN A 223 5.52 14.78 -14.18
N SER A 224 6.27 15.84 -13.87
CA SER A 224 7.62 16.08 -14.40
C SER A 224 8.60 14.93 -14.14
N HIS A 225 8.37 14.11 -13.11
CA HIS A 225 9.17 12.93 -12.84
C HIS A 225 8.99 11.82 -13.90
N TYR A 226 7.81 11.71 -14.52
CA TYR A 226 7.61 10.75 -15.61
C TYR A 226 8.44 11.13 -16.83
N ALA A 227 8.52 12.42 -17.16
CA ALA A 227 9.31 12.89 -18.27
C ALA A 227 10.81 12.54 -18.13
N ALA A 228 11.35 12.61 -16.92
CA ALA A 228 12.75 12.29 -16.65
C ALA A 228 13.14 10.83 -16.98
N LYS A 229 12.18 9.90 -16.91
CA LYS A 229 12.37 8.46 -17.18
C LYS A 229 11.65 7.95 -18.43
N THR A 230 11.13 8.86 -19.25
CA THR A 230 10.43 8.53 -20.49
C THR A 230 11.38 8.65 -21.69
N TYR A 231 11.33 7.65 -22.57
CA TYR A 231 12.19 7.51 -23.74
C TYR A 231 11.34 7.24 -24.98
N PHE A 232 11.54 8.03 -26.03
CA PHE A 232 10.87 7.87 -27.31
C PHE A 232 11.82 7.27 -28.35
N VAL A 233 11.55 6.04 -28.77
CA VAL A 233 12.23 5.36 -29.89
C VAL A 233 11.61 5.87 -31.19
N THR A 234 12.40 6.62 -31.95
CA THR A 234 11.97 7.38 -33.13
C THR A 234 12.78 7.03 -34.37
N ARG A 235 12.47 7.61 -35.53
CA ARG A 235 13.29 7.41 -36.74
C ARG A 235 14.63 8.12 -36.56
N GLU A 236 15.67 7.70 -37.31
CA GLU A 236 16.99 8.37 -37.27
C GLU A 236 16.91 9.87 -37.60
N GLN A 237 16.01 10.24 -38.52
CA GLN A 237 15.69 11.62 -38.83
C GLN A 237 14.33 11.99 -38.23
N VAL A 238 14.36 12.79 -37.18
CA VAL A 238 13.16 13.30 -36.48
C VAL A 238 12.88 14.72 -36.94
N SER A 239 11.61 15.04 -37.25
CA SER A 239 11.24 16.39 -37.66
C SER A 239 11.38 17.38 -36.50
N GLU A 240 11.68 18.65 -36.77
CA GLU A 240 11.76 19.68 -35.71
C GLU A 240 10.45 19.76 -34.90
N LYS A 241 9.30 19.57 -35.57
CA LYS A 241 7.98 19.52 -34.93
C LYS A 241 7.87 18.38 -33.92
N ASP A 242 8.33 17.18 -34.29
CA ASP A 242 8.29 16.02 -33.41
C ASP A 242 9.30 16.16 -32.26
N ILE A 243 10.49 16.71 -32.53
CA ILE A 243 11.48 17.03 -31.49
C ILE A 243 10.87 17.99 -30.46
N PHE A 244 10.28 19.10 -30.93
CA PHE A 244 9.65 20.10 -30.05
C PHE A 244 8.47 19.53 -29.25
N THR A 245 7.72 18.60 -29.83
CA THR A 245 6.54 18.02 -29.18
C THR A 245 6.94 16.95 -28.15
N LEU A 246 7.76 15.98 -28.53
CA LEU A 246 8.13 14.84 -27.70
C LEU A 246 9.08 15.23 -26.55
N SER A 247 9.95 16.22 -26.75
CA SER A 247 10.87 16.72 -25.71
C SER A 247 10.16 17.28 -24.48
N LYS A 248 8.87 17.65 -24.60
CA LYS A 248 8.04 18.07 -23.45
C LYS A 248 7.68 16.91 -22.52
N PHE A 249 7.72 15.68 -23.03
CA PHE A 249 7.26 14.47 -22.34
C PHE A 249 8.38 13.48 -22.03
N GLY A 250 9.59 13.67 -22.58
CA GLY A 250 10.70 12.76 -22.33
C GLY A 250 11.90 12.93 -23.26
N LYS A 251 12.84 12.00 -23.16
CA LYS A 251 14.07 11.95 -23.95
C LYS A 251 13.81 11.29 -25.30
N ILE A 252 14.39 11.84 -26.36
CA ILE A 252 14.25 11.29 -27.71
C ILE A 252 15.46 10.43 -28.03
N LEU A 253 15.22 9.20 -28.45
CA LEU A 253 16.21 8.26 -28.95
C LEU A 253 16.06 8.16 -30.47
N PRO A 254 16.96 8.78 -31.25
CA PRO A 254 16.91 8.74 -32.72
C PRO A 254 17.45 7.39 -33.23
N ILE A 255 16.78 6.31 -32.86
CA ILE A 255 17.10 4.93 -33.22
C ILE A 255 15.84 4.24 -33.71
N THR A 256 15.89 3.69 -34.92
CA THR A 256 14.73 2.99 -35.50
C THR A 256 14.27 1.84 -34.60
N ALA A 257 13.00 1.43 -34.71
CA ALA A 257 12.50 0.25 -33.99
C ALA A 257 13.35 -0.99 -34.30
N ALA A 258 13.84 -1.11 -35.54
CA ALA A 258 14.80 -2.12 -35.94
C ALA A 258 16.12 -2.03 -35.18
N GLY A 259 16.77 -0.86 -35.16
CA GLY A 259 18.02 -0.66 -34.42
C GLY A 259 17.86 -0.91 -32.92
N PHE A 260 16.73 -0.49 -32.35
CA PHE A 260 16.41 -0.71 -30.93
C PHE A 260 16.23 -2.19 -30.59
N GLY A 261 15.51 -2.95 -31.44
CA GLY A 261 15.38 -4.39 -31.29
C GLY A 261 16.73 -5.11 -31.31
N HIS A 262 17.64 -4.73 -32.22
CA HIS A 262 18.98 -5.32 -32.27
C HIS A 262 19.80 -4.99 -31.03
N ALA A 263 19.74 -3.76 -30.54
CA ALA A 263 20.43 -3.34 -29.32
C ALA A 263 19.93 -4.10 -28.08
N LEU A 264 18.62 -4.33 -27.98
CA LEU A 264 18.02 -5.16 -26.93
C LEU A 264 18.50 -6.61 -26.99
N ALA A 265 18.46 -7.22 -28.17
CA ALA A 265 18.91 -8.60 -28.35
C ALA A 265 20.39 -8.78 -27.96
N SER A 266 21.25 -7.80 -28.30
CA SER A 266 22.66 -7.79 -27.89
C SER A 266 22.79 -7.69 -26.36
N ALA A 267 22.11 -6.72 -25.74
CA ALA A 267 22.20 -6.50 -24.30
C ALA A 267 21.71 -7.71 -23.47
N MET A 268 20.68 -8.42 -23.96
CA MET A 268 20.18 -9.65 -23.35
C MET A 268 21.19 -10.81 -23.48
N ALA A 269 21.86 -10.94 -24.63
CA ALA A 269 22.89 -11.95 -24.82
C ALA A 269 24.13 -11.69 -23.94
N ASP A 270 24.51 -10.43 -23.78
CA ASP A 270 25.65 -10.04 -22.93
C ASP A 270 25.36 -10.31 -21.44
N SER A 271 24.12 -10.08 -20.97
CA SER A 271 23.75 -10.33 -19.57
C SER A 271 23.80 -11.80 -19.16
N ASP A 272 23.57 -12.73 -20.09
CA ASP A 272 23.63 -14.17 -19.83
C ASP A 272 25.08 -14.68 -19.72
N SER A 273 26.07 -13.86 -20.09
CA SER A 273 27.49 -14.25 -20.22
C SER A 273 28.43 -13.64 -19.17
N ALA A 274 27.94 -12.73 -18.32
CA ALA A 274 28.77 -11.99 -17.37
C ALA A 274 28.96 -12.74 -16.04
N ASP A 275 30.22 -13.12 -15.76
CA ASP A 275 30.68 -13.66 -14.48
C ASP A 275 30.77 -12.53 -13.40
N ASP A 276 30.51 -12.93 -12.16
CA ASP A 276 30.23 -12.18 -10.93
C ASP A 276 31.20 -11.02 -10.57
N ASP A 277 30.69 -9.78 -10.42
CA ASP A 277 31.23 -8.80 -9.45
C ASP A 277 30.30 -7.60 -9.15
N GLN A 278 29.26 -7.39 -9.97
CA GLN A 278 28.16 -6.48 -9.65
C GLN A 278 26.84 -7.24 -9.76
N THR A 279 26.43 -7.95 -8.71
CA THR A 279 25.02 -8.37 -8.55
C THR A 279 24.16 -7.12 -8.46
N ILE A 280 23.76 -6.61 -9.62
CA ILE A 280 22.80 -5.52 -9.75
C ILE A 280 21.43 -6.15 -9.48
N LEU A 281 20.82 -5.71 -8.38
CA LEU A 281 19.49 -6.11 -7.95
C LEU A 281 18.48 -5.18 -8.61
N ALA A 282 17.40 -5.74 -9.16
CA ALA A 282 16.38 -4.99 -9.89
C ALA A 282 15.39 -4.27 -8.95
N SER A 283 15.20 -4.81 -7.76
CA SER A 283 14.22 -4.38 -6.76
C SER A 283 14.82 -4.21 -5.36
N LEU A 284 15.72 -5.10 -4.92
CA LEU A 284 16.31 -5.02 -3.59
C LEU A 284 17.40 -3.95 -3.55
N ALA A 285 17.24 -2.96 -2.67
CA ALA A 285 18.24 -1.91 -2.51
C ALA A 285 19.28 -2.32 -1.46
N LYS A 286 20.56 -2.37 -1.83
CA LYS A 286 21.65 -2.44 -0.85
C LYS A 286 21.75 -1.08 -0.16
N TYR A 287 21.74 -1.10 1.16
CA TYR A 287 21.93 0.11 1.94
C TYR A 287 23.42 0.39 2.15
N GLU A 288 23.79 1.65 1.94
CA GLU A 288 25.14 2.16 2.19
C GLU A 288 25.07 3.26 3.24
N VAL A 289 25.97 3.18 4.21
CA VAL A 289 26.08 4.19 5.27
C VAL A 289 26.58 5.49 4.64
N THR A 290 25.80 6.55 4.81
CA THR A 290 26.16 7.89 4.31
C THR A 290 27.29 8.53 5.14
N GLU A 291 28.01 9.51 4.57
CA GLU A 291 29.10 10.21 5.27
C GLU A 291 28.67 10.68 6.68
N LEU A 292 29.35 10.15 7.70
CA LEU A 292 29.11 10.45 9.11
C LEU A 292 29.53 11.89 9.40
N GLY A 293 28.64 12.73 9.92
CA GLY A 293 29.01 14.11 10.31
C GLY A 293 27.93 15.18 10.23
N LYS A 294 26.69 14.85 9.82
CA LYS A 294 25.62 15.84 9.77
C LYS A 294 25.03 16.07 11.16
N GLU A 295 25.29 17.24 11.71
CA GLU A 295 24.71 17.65 12.99
C GLU A 295 23.22 17.97 12.82
N ALA A 296 22.36 17.31 13.60
CA ALA A 296 20.93 17.58 13.62
C ALA A 296 20.64 18.97 14.20
N ARG A 297 19.74 19.71 13.56
CA ARG A 297 19.25 21.03 14.01
C ARG A 297 17.83 20.95 14.54
N ASP A 298 17.40 21.94 15.31
CA ASP A 298 16.03 22.03 15.84
C ASP A 298 14.94 21.92 14.75
N GLY A 299 15.20 22.48 13.56
CA GLY A 299 14.31 22.35 12.41
C GLY A 299 14.20 20.92 11.89
N ASP A 300 15.27 20.13 11.98
CA ASP A 300 15.27 18.70 11.61
C ASP A 300 14.49 17.87 12.63
N VAL A 301 14.70 18.14 13.93
CA VAL A 301 13.96 17.47 15.02
C VAL A 301 12.46 17.77 14.91
N PHE A 302 12.10 19.04 14.66
CA PHE A 302 10.72 19.43 14.43
C PHE A 302 10.11 18.75 13.19
N SER A 303 10.84 18.75 12.06
CA SER A 303 10.39 18.11 10.82
C SER A 303 10.21 16.61 11.01
N PHE A 304 11.11 15.95 11.74
CA PHE A 304 11.02 14.53 12.03
C PHE A 304 9.78 14.19 12.87
N LEU A 305 9.47 14.99 13.88
CA LEU A 305 8.31 14.75 14.75
C LEU A 305 6.98 14.99 14.04
N LEU A 306 6.90 16.01 13.17
CA LEU A 306 5.73 16.22 12.33
C LEU A 306 5.58 15.16 11.23
N ARG A 307 6.63 14.94 10.45
CA ARG A 307 6.56 14.17 9.21
C ARG A 307 6.75 12.67 9.43
N GLY A 308 7.35 12.29 10.56
CA GLY A 308 7.77 10.91 10.84
C GLY A 308 8.91 10.45 9.94
N GLU A 309 9.63 11.38 9.31
CA GLU A 309 10.65 11.10 8.31
C GLU A 309 11.91 11.92 8.61
N ALA A 310 13.00 11.23 8.88
CA ALA A 310 14.36 11.77 8.89
C ALA A 310 15.12 11.21 7.68
N THR A 311 16.12 11.92 7.16
CA THR A 311 17.02 11.41 6.12
C THR A 311 17.98 10.36 6.72
N ASP A 312 18.51 9.44 5.89
CA ASP A 312 19.38 8.35 6.38
C ASP A 312 20.64 8.92 7.05
N ASP A 313 21.28 9.93 6.47
CA ASP A 313 22.43 10.66 7.05
C ASP A 313 22.18 11.20 8.49
N LEU A 314 20.97 11.67 8.79
CA LEU A 314 20.58 12.15 10.12
C LEU A 314 20.39 10.99 11.10
N ILE A 315 19.79 9.88 10.66
CA ILE A 315 19.66 8.69 11.50
C ILE A 315 21.05 8.09 11.76
N ASP A 316 21.89 8.01 10.74
CA ASP A 316 23.24 7.46 10.82
C ASP A 316 24.10 8.24 11.81
N SER A 317 24.04 9.57 11.73
CA SER A 317 24.75 10.46 12.65
C SER A 317 24.21 10.39 14.08
N ALA A 318 22.89 10.27 14.25
CA ALA A 318 22.27 10.15 15.58
C ALA A 318 22.60 8.82 16.27
N VAL A 319 22.61 7.71 15.52
CA VAL A 319 22.93 6.36 16.02
C VAL A 319 24.41 6.23 16.40
N THR A 320 25.30 6.93 15.70
CA THR A 320 26.76 6.93 15.97
C THR A 320 27.20 7.97 16.99
N HIS A 321 26.26 8.67 17.64
CA HIS A 321 26.51 9.70 18.66
C HIS A 321 27.40 10.86 18.18
N VAL A 322 27.26 11.28 16.92
CA VAL A 322 27.87 12.52 16.42
C VAL A 322 27.24 13.72 17.14
N LYS A 323 28.01 14.79 17.41
CA LYS A 323 27.53 16.01 18.08
C LYS A 323 26.31 16.61 17.33
N GLY A 324 25.32 17.11 18.06
CA GLY A 324 24.12 17.73 17.48
C GLY A 324 22.92 17.73 18.43
N ALA A 325 21.77 18.25 17.98
CA ALA A 325 20.53 18.21 18.76
C ALA A 325 20.03 16.75 18.95
N PRO A 326 19.46 16.39 20.12
CA PRO A 326 18.91 15.06 20.33
C PRO A 326 17.72 14.83 19.38
N LEU A 327 17.86 13.87 18.47
CA LEU A 327 16.88 13.58 17.41
C LEU A 327 16.10 12.28 17.63
N LEU A 328 16.80 11.23 18.06
CA LEU A 328 16.27 9.88 18.19
C LEU A 328 16.27 9.43 19.65
N VAL A 329 15.25 8.67 20.04
CA VAL A 329 15.30 7.88 21.27
C VAL A 329 16.04 6.58 20.94
N THR A 330 17.20 6.39 21.55
CA THR A 330 18.05 5.23 21.33
C THR A 330 17.46 4.03 22.05
N ARG A 331 16.74 3.17 21.31
CA ARG A 331 16.05 2.03 21.89
C ARG A 331 17.03 1.01 22.46
N THR A 332 16.88 0.63 23.73
CA THR A 332 17.76 -0.33 24.42
C THR A 332 17.73 -1.71 23.77
N ARG A 333 16.58 -2.08 23.19
CA ARG A 333 16.37 -3.31 22.41
C ARG A 333 17.19 -3.39 21.10
N LEU A 334 17.78 -2.29 20.61
CA LEU A 334 18.58 -2.32 19.38
C LEU A 334 19.79 -3.25 19.49
N GLN A 335 20.49 -3.21 20.63
CA GLN A 335 21.69 -4.04 20.84
C GLN A 335 21.36 -5.53 20.92
N GLU A 336 20.21 -5.87 21.50
CA GLU A 336 19.67 -7.24 21.49
C GLU A 336 19.39 -7.72 20.06
N ALA A 337 18.75 -6.89 19.24
CA ALA A 337 18.46 -7.22 17.84
C ALA A 337 19.75 -7.41 17.01
N VAL A 338 20.75 -6.56 17.19
CA VAL A 338 22.08 -6.72 16.54
C VAL A 338 22.73 -8.05 16.91
N ALA A 339 22.72 -8.40 18.21
CA ALA A 339 23.30 -9.65 18.69
C ALA A 339 22.59 -10.89 18.10
N LEU A 340 21.26 -10.86 18.03
CA LEU A 340 20.45 -11.93 17.43
C LEU A 340 20.77 -12.10 15.93
N VAL A 341 20.78 -11.01 15.16
CA VAL A 341 21.07 -11.07 13.72
C VAL A 341 22.49 -11.59 13.45
N LYS A 342 23.48 -11.14 14.23
CA LYS A 342 24.87 -11.63 14.15
C LYS A 342 25.02 -13.10 14.50
N SER A 343 24.14 -13.65 15.33
CA SER A 343 24.11 -15.10 15.64
C SER A 343 23.53 -15.95 14.51
N GLY A 344 23.04 -15.34 13.41
CA GLY A 344 22.33 -16.01 12.32
C GLY A 344 20.86 -16.27 12.62
N SER A 345 20.31 -15.64 13.67
CA SER A 345 18.90 -15.78 14.04
C SER A 345 18.04 -14.84 13.21
N ASN A 346 16.99 -15.37 12.61
CA ASN A 346 15.96 -14.55 11.96
C ASN A 346 15.12 -13.85 13.04
N ILE A 347 14.84 -12.56 12.86
CA ILE A 347 14.11 -11.76 13.85
C ILE A 347 12.87 -11.11 13.25
N VAL A 348 11.90 -10.79 14.10
CA VAL A 348 10.76 -9.94 13.78
C VAL A 348 10.62 -8.83 14.82
N VAL A 349 10.61 -7.59 14.35
CA VAL A 349 10.39 -6.41 15.17
C VAL A 349 8.90 -6.08 15.13
N THR A 350 8.26 -6.09 16.29
CA THR A 350 6.83 -5.80 16.44
C THR A 350 6.60 -4.50 17.20
N ALA A 351 5.75 -3.65 16.64
CA ALA A 351 5.23 -2.49 17.35
C ALA A 351 3.85 -2.09 16.81
N ASP A 352 2.98 -1.68 17.70
CA ASP A 352 1.77 -0.93 17.39
C ASP A 352 2.08 0.47 16.85
N PHE A 353 1.01 1.09 16.36
CA PHE A 353 1.03 2.28 15.55
C PHE A 353 1.73 3.47 16.22
N GLY A 354 2.78 3.98 15.58
CA GLY A 354 3.47 5.20 16.01
C GLY A 354 4.49 5.01 17.14
N ASN A 355 4.85 3.77 17.50
CA ASN A 355 5.89 3.48 18.50
C ASN A 355 7.32 3.42 17.92
N GLY A 356 7.52 3.86 16.67
CA GLY A 356 8.86 4.06 16.10
C GLY A 356 9.50 2.84 15.41
N LYS A 357 8.71 1.83 15.01
CA LYS A 357 9.22 0.63 14.29
C LYS A 357 10.09 0.95 13.07
N SER A 358 9.63 1.82 12.18
CA SER A 358 10.41 2.17 10.99
C SER A 358 11.72 2.90 11.34
N VAL A 359 11.75 3.65 12.44
CA VAL A 359 12.97 4.31 12.95
C VAL A 359 13.91 3.26 13.54
N PHE A 360 13.37 2.31 14.31
CA PHE A 360 14.12 1.18 14.88
C PHE A 360 14.78 0.33 13.79
N LEU A 361 14.03 -0.03 12.74
CA LEU A 361 14.53 -0.83 11.62
C LEU A 361 15.65 -0.09 10.86
N ARG A 362 15.51 1.22 10.65
CA ARG A 362 16.55 2.05 10.02
C ARG A 362 17.81 2.14 10.89
N ALA A 363 17.66 2.37 12.19
CA ALA A 363 18.77 2.37 13.13
C ALA A 363 19.48 1.01 13.20
N LEU A 364 18.73 -0.09 13.22
CA LEU A 364 19.27 -1.45 13.18
C LEU A 364 20.07 -1.69 11.88
N ARG A 365 19.52 -1.29 10.74
CA ARG A 365 20.18 -1.37 9.43
C ARG A 365 21.52 -0.61 9.42
N THR A 366 21.54 0.61 9.97
CA THR A 366 22.77 1.40 10.11
C THR A 366 23.82 0.66 10.95
N LEU A 367 23.45 0.16 12.14
CA LEU A 367 24.38 -0.55 13.02
C LEU A 367 24.96 -1.81 12.36
N LEU A 368 24.12 -2.60 11.69
CA LEU A 368 24.55 -3.80 10.97
C LEU A 368 25.50 -3.47 9.80
N ALA A 369 25.25 -2.38 9.08
CA ALA A 369 26.12 -1.94 7.98
C ALA A 369 27.47 -1.42 8.48
N ILE A 370 27.49 -0.66 9.59
CA ILE A 370 28.73 -0.22 10.25
C ILE A 370 29.56 -1.43 10.71
N ASP A 371 28.90 -2.48 11.18
CA ASP A 371 29.52 -3.75 11.56
C ASP A 371 30.03 -4.58 10.35
N GLY A 372 29.91 -4.07 9.13
CA GLY A 372 30.45 -4.67 7.90
C GLY A 372 29.52 -5.67 7.22
N LEU A 373 28.25 -5.80 7.65
CA LEU A 373 27.28 -6.67 6.99
C LEU A 373 26.63 -5.96 5.79
N SER A 374 26.43 -6.69 4.70
CA SER A 374 25.64 -6.16 3.56
C SER A 374 24.15 -6.24 3.90
N VAL A 375 23.49 -5.09 4.03
CA VAL A 375 22.06 -5.03 4.35
C VAL A 375 21.26 -4.64 3.11
N TYR A 376 20.25 -5.43 2.77
CA TYR A 376 19.36 -5.25 1.64
C TYR A 376 17.94 -4.98 2.15
N SER A 377 17.24 -4.00 1.57
CA SER A 377 15.87 -3.63 1.98
C SER A 377 14.86 -3.94 0.86
N ALA A 378 13.72 -4.52 1.25
CA ALA A 378 12.57 -4.79 0.40
C ALA A 378 11.42 -3.84 0.76
N ASP A 379 11.54 -2.56 0.38
CA ASP A 379 10.65 -1.49 0.85
C ASP A 379 9.28 -1.47 0.16
N ASP A 380 9.20 -1.92 -1.09
CA ASP A 380 7.98 -1.95 -1.90
C ASP A 380 7.76 -3.35 -2.48
N ILE A 381 6.50 -3.79 -2.59
CA ILE A 381 6.18 -5.06 -3.26
C ILE A 381 6.55 -4.94 -4.73
N ASP A 382 7.47 -5.77 -5.19
CA ASP A 382 7.85 -5.82 -6.59
C ASP A 382 7.99 -7.27 -7.09
N PRO A 383 7.48 -7.59 -8.30
CA PRO A 383 7.60 -8.93 -8.88
C PRO A 383 9.03 -9.46 -9.03
N HIS A 384 10.04 -8.61 -9.05
CA HIS A 384 11.44 -8.99 -9.23
C HIS A 384 12.17 -9.30 -7.92
N GLN A 385 11.51 -9.17 -6.77
CA GLN A 385 12.10 -9.48 -5.46
C GLN A 385 12.53 -10.94 -5.33
N HIS A 386 11.77 -11.87 -5.92
CA HIS A 386 12.09 -13.30 -5.89
C HIS A 386 13.38 -13.57 -6.65
N ASP A 387 13.49 -13.04 -7.87
CA ASP A 387 14.66 -13.17 -8.74
C ASP A 387 15.92 -12.58 -8.06
N ASP A 388 15.78 -11.40 -7.44
CA ASP A 388 16.87 -10.77 -6.68
C ASP A 388 17.30 -11.57 -5.45
N LEU A 389 16.33 -12.16 -4.73
CA LEU A 389 16.64 -13.01 -3.58
C LEU A 389 17.42 -14.24 -4.01
N GLU A 390 17.00 -14.93 -5.07
CA GLU A 390 17.72 -16.09 -5.59
C GLU A 390 19.18 -15.73 -5.94
N ARG A 391 19.41 -14.58 -6.58
CA ARG A 391 20.76 -14.06 -6.87
C ARG A 391 21.57 -13.83 -5.59
N LEU A 392 20.97 -13.23 -4.55
CA LEU A 392 21.63 -13.03 -3.26
C LEU A 392 22.01 -14.34 -2.58
N VAL A 393 21.12 -15.34 -2.64
CA VAL A 393 21.39 -16.68 -2.09
C VAL A 393 22.54 -17.36 -2.86
N GLN A 394 22.54 -17.27 -4.18
CA GLN A 394 23.59 -17.86 -5.04
C GLN A 394 24.96 -17.21 -4.84
N SER A 395 25.02 -15.90 -4.54
CA SER A 395 26.28 -15.19 -4.30
C SER A 395 27.12 -15.74 -3.14
N ALA A 396 26.49 -16.50 -2.22
CA ALA A 396 27.08 -17.04 -0.99
C ALA A 396 27.71 -15.98 -0.03
N LYS A 397 27.58 -14.68 -0.33
CA LYS A 397 28.08 -13.59 0.51
C LYS A 397 27.15 -13.41 1.72
N PRO A 398 27.70 -13.25 2.96
CA PRO A 398 26.88 -12.96 4.13
C PRO A 398 26.13 -11.64 3.98
N GLY A 399 24.83 -11.66 4.29
CA GLY A 399 23.98 -10.48 4.18
C GLY A 399 22.76 -10.54 5.09
N VAL A 400 22.07 -9.42 5.17
CA VAL A 400 20.82 -9.26 5.92
C VAL A 400 19.74 -8.76 4.98
N LEU A 401 18.59 -9.44 4.97
CA LEU A 401 17.41 -9.01 4.22
C LEU A 401 16.39 -8.40 5.19
N LEU A 402 16.08 -7.11 5.01
CA LEU A 402 15.11 -6.37 5.79
C LEU A 402 13.80 -6.23 5.00
N VAL A 403 12.70 -6.68 5.59
CA VAL A 403 11.35 -6.57 5.01
C VAL A 403 10.43 -5.89 6.03
N ASP A 404 10.11 -4.61 5.83
CA ASP A 404 9.10 -3.92 6.65
C ASP A 404 7.69 -4.26 6.14
N ALA A 405 6.73 -4.30 7.07
CA ALA A 405 5.35 -4.71 6.84
C ALA A 405 5.22 -6.04 6.07
N TYR A 406 5.97 -7.05 6.51
CA TYR A 406 6.11 -8.34 5.81
C TYR A 406 4.78 -9.04 5.54
N GLU A 407 3.74 -8.77 6.34
CA GLU A 407 2.40 -9.29 6.17
C GLU A 407 1.76 -8.88 4.83
N GLN A 408 2.22 -7.77 4.23
CA GLN A 408 1.74 -7.29 2.94
C GLN A 408 2.34 -8.10 1.78
N ASN A 409 3.50 -8.72 1.99
CA ASN A 409 4.22 -9.52 1.00
C ASN A 409 4.69 -10.85 1.59
N PHE A 410 3.76 -11.59 2.20
CA PHE A 410 4.09 -12.86 2.84
C PHE A 410 4.56 -13.93 1.84
N ASP A 411 4.14 -13.85 0.57
CA ASP A 411 4.61 -14.76 -0.47
C ASP A 411 6.13 -14.67 -0.66
N PHE A 412 6.71 -13.47 -0.64
CA PHE A 412 8.16 -13.27 -0.69
C PHE A 412 8.87 -13.86 0.53
N VAL A 413 8.31 -13.68 1.73
CA VAL A 413 8.84 -14.28 2.97
C VAL A 413 8.75 -15.80 2.94
N ARG A 414 7.68 -16.36 2.38
CA ARG A 414 7.53 -17.80 2.19
C ARG A 414 8.59 -18.33 1.22
N HIS A 415 8.85 -17.62 0.13
CA HIS A 415 9.90 -17.99 -0.82
C HIS A 415 11.30 -17.99 -0.18
N TYR A 416 11.62 -17.00 0.65
CA TYR A 416 12.83 -17.03 1.48
C TYR A 416 12.90 -18.30 2.36
N ALA A 417 11.79 -18.69 2.98
CA ALA A 417 11.72 -19.90 3.80
C ALA A 417 11.97 -21.17 3.00
N GLU A 418 11.42 -21.25 1.78
CA GLU A 418 11.60 -22.36 0.84
C GLU A 418 13.07 -22.51 0.41
N LEU A 419 13.76 -21.40 0.15
CA LEU A 419 15.18 -21.39 -0.20
C LEU A 419 16.08 -21.76 0.99
N SER A 420 15.65 -21.46 2.22
CA SER A 420 16.39 -21.70 3.47
C SER A 420 17.86 -21.27 3.41
N PRO A 421 18.14 -19.99 3.07
CA PRO A 421 19.50 -19.55 2.81
C PRO A 421 20.35 -19.54 4.09
N LYS A 422 21.62 -19.94 3.97
CA LYS A 422 22.58 -19.95 5.08
C LYS A 422 23.38 -18.65 5.20
N ASN A 423 23.49 -17.91 4.10
CA ASN A 423 24.27 -16.68 4.02
C ASN A 423 23.42 -15.42 4.26
N ILE A 424 22.09 -15.50 4.18
CA ILE A 424 21.20 -14.34 4.34
C ILE A 424 20.36 -14.48 5.59
N THR A 425 20.53 -13.59 6.57
CA THR A 425 19.68 -13.50 7.77
C THR A 425 18.47 -12.60 7.51
N LEU A 426 17.30 -12.98 8.01
CA LEU A 426 16.05 -12.25 7.80
C LEU A 426 15.71 -11.33 8.98
N VAL A 427 15.36 -10.08 8.69
CA VAL A 427 14.81 -9.10 9.63
C VAL A 427 13.43 -8.66 9.13
N LEU A 428 12.39 -9.02 9.87
CA LEU A 428 11.01 -8.67 9.53
C LEU A 428 10.51 -7.52 10.40
N GLY A 429 9.69 -6.64 9.83
CA GLY A 429 8.93 -5.63 10.57
C GLY A 429 7.43 -5.88 10.42
N ALA A 430 6.67 -5.83 11.52
CA ALA A 430 5.20 -5.92 11.46
C ALA A 430 4.54 -5.17 12.60
N ARG A 431 3.24 -4.88 12.42
CA ARG A 431 2.41 -4.49 13.57
C ARG A 431 2.19 -5.70 14.45
N THR A 432 2.15 -5.50 15.78
CA THR A 432 1.94 -6.57 16.76
C THR A 432 0.71 -7.41 16.38
N SER A 433 -0.45 -6.77 16.20
CA SER A 433 -1.69 -7.46 15.77
C SER A 433 -1.64 -8.14 14.39
N ASN A 434 -0.85 -7.62 13.45
CA ASN A 434 -0.70 -8.25 12.13
C ASN A 434 0.20 -9.48 12.22
N HIS A 435 1.32 -9.37 12.94
CA HIS A 435 2.22 -10.48 13.21
C HIS A 435 1.45 -11.62 13.88
N ASP A 436 0.68 -11.32 14.93
CA ASP A 436 -0.14 -12.30 15.66
C ASP A 436 -1.06 -13.12 14.75
N ARG A 437 -1.73 -12.45 13.82
CA ARG A 437 -2.60 -13.12 12.85
C ARG A 437 -1.81 -13.98 11.86
N MET A 438 -0.59 -13.56 11.49
CA MET A 438 0.26 -14.25 10.53
C MET A 438 1.08 -15.39 11.16
N ARG A 439 1.18 -15.48 12.49
CA ARG A 439 1.92 -16.53 13.22
C ARG A 439 1.67 -17.96 12.68
N PRO A 440 0.42 -18.41 12.47
CA PRO A 440 0.18 -19.77 11.98
C PRO A 440 0.78 -20.00 10.60
N ALA A 441 0.74 -18.99 9.73
CA ALA A 441 1.29 -19.07 8.38
C ALA A 441 2.83 -19.07 8.40
N VAL A 442 3.46 -18.25 9.24
CA VAL A 442 4.92 -18.23 9.45
C VAL A 442 5.41 -19.59 9.93
N LYS A 443 4.73 -20.18 10.91
CA LYS A 443 5.06 -21.51 11.45
C LYS A 443 4.88 -22.61 10.41
N ALA A 444 3.82 -22.55 9.61
CA ALA A 444 3.58 -23.47 8.51
C ALA A 444 4.65 -23.38 7.41
N ALA A 445 5.23 -22.20 7.20
CA ALA A 445 6.36 -22.00 6.28
C ALA A 445 7.70 -22.51 6.84
N GLY A 446 7.75 -22.97 8.10
CA GLY A 446 8.97 -23.49 8.73
C GLY A 446 9.95 -22.40 9.22
N LEU A 447 9.53 -21.13 9.24
CA LEU A 447 10.35 -20.04 9.76
C LEU A 447 10.32 -20.00 11.29
N ARG A 448 11.51 -19.88 11.89
CA ARG A 448 11.68 -19.59 13.31
C ARG A 448 12.13 -18.14 13.45
N LEU A 449 11.36 -17.33 14.17
CA LEU A 449 11.61 -15.90 14.34
C LEU A 449 11.79 -15.60 15.83
N HIS A 450 12.78 -14.77 16.16
CA HIS A 450 12.90 -14.14 17.47
C HIS A 450 12.15 -12.80 17.48
N GLU A 451 11.24 -12.63 18.42
CA GLU A 451 10.44 -11.40 18.54
C GLU A 451 11.15 -10.32 19.36
N VAL A 452 11.21 -9.12 18.79
CA VAL A 452 11.70 -7.91 19.45
C VAL A 452 10.55 -6.90 19.52
N GLU A 453 9.89 -6.84 20.68
CA GLU A 453 8.78 -5.92 20.95
C GLU A 453 9.31 -4.55 21.43
N ILE A 454 8.84 -3.46 20.81
CA ILE A 454 9.32 -2.09 21.09
C ILE A 454 8.19 -1.10 21.43
N ASP A 455 7.03 -1.61 21.85
CA ASP A 455 5.82 -0.80 22.08
C ASP A 455 5.93 0.17 23.26
N GLU A 456 6.78 -0.15 24.23
CA GLU A 456 6.96 0.63 25.44
C GLU A 456 8.38 1.22 25.52
N LEU A 457 8.47 2.35 26.19
CA LEU A 457 9.72 3.01 26.56
C LEU A 457 10.15 2.52 27.95
N ASP A 458 11.44 2.25 28.12
CA ASP A 458 12.02 2.07 29.45
C ASP A 458 12.35 3.43 30.11
N SER A 459 12.81 3.41 31.36
CA SER A 459 13.11 4.64 32.10
C SER A 459 14.16 5.51 31.42
N SER A 460 15.22 4.91 30.85
CA SER A 460 16.28 5.66 30.17
C SER A 460 15.80 6.25 28.84
N GLU A 461 14.98 5.51 28.11
CA GLU A 461 14.35 5.97 26.87
C GLU A 461 13.37 7.13 27.11
N ILE A 462 12.63 7.11 28.22
CA ILE A 462 11.74 8.21 28.62
C ILE A 462 12.54 9.48 28.90
N GLU A 463 13.64 9.38 29.64
CA GLU A 463 14.52 10.52 29.92
C GLU A 463 15.12 11.12 28.64
N GLU A 464 15.51 10.28 27.68
CA GLU A 464 15.99 10.75 26.37
C GLU A 464 14.88 11.45 25.58
N PHE A 465 13.66 10.90 25.57
CA PHE A 465 12.51 11.54 24.94
C PHE A 465 12.18 12.90 25.56
N ILE A 466 12.32 13.04 26.89
CA ILE A 466 12.14 14.34 27.56
C ILE A 466 13.15 15.37 27.06
N LYS A 467 14.42 14.99 26.91
CA LYS A 467 15.48 15.87 26.37
C LYS A 467 15.18 16.34 24.94
N ILE A 468 14.65 15.46 24.09
CA ILE A 468 14.19 15.82 22.73
C ILE A 468 13.03 16.82 22.82
N GLY A 469 12.06 16.56 23.69
CA GLY A 469 10.94 17.47 23.91
C GLY A 469 11.38 18.86 24.40
N ASP A 470 12.38 18.91 25.27
CA ASP A 470 12.91 20.15 25.83
C ASP A 470 13.73 20.97 24.84
N SER A 471 14.52 20.33 23.96
CA SER A 471 15.40 21.04 23.03
C SER A 471 14.65 21.94 22.04
N ILE A 472 13.40 21.61 21.73
CA ILE A 472 12.56 22.34 20.78
C ILE A 472 11.26 22.88 21.38
N GLY A 473 11.16 22.87 22.72
CA GLY A 473 10.04 23.49 23.44
C GLY A 473 8.68 22.81 23.26
N PHE A 474 8.65 21.48 23.09
CA PHE A 474 7.43 20.72 22.76
C PHE A 474 6.41 20.58 23.88
N TRP A 475 6.78 20.93 25.11
CA TRP A 475 5.90 20.76 26.26
C TRP A 475 4.82 21.83 26.37
N GLY A 476 4.91 22.92 25.60
CA GLY A 476 3.91 24.00 25.61
C GLY A 476 3.73 24.58 27.01
N GLU A 477 2.50 24.56 27.54
CA GLU A 477 2.21 24.99 28.92
C GLU A 477 2.89 24.12 29.99
N LYS A 478 3.25 22.88 29.65
CA LYS A 478 3.97 21.95 30.53
C LYS A 478 5.49 22.19 30.52
N THR A 479 6.01 23.17 29.78
CA THR A 479 7.45 23.46 29.73
C THR A 479 8.02 23.81 31.11
N GLY A 480 7.21 24.47 31.96
CA GLY A 480 7.60 24.79 33.34
C GLY A 480 7.52 23.60 34.31
N HIS A 481 7.08 22.41 33.88
CA HIS A 481 7.03 21.23 34.74
C HIS A 481 8.44 20.67 34.97
N SER A 482 8.67 20.10 36.16
CA SER A 482 9.91 19.38 36.45
C SER A 482 10.05 18.13 35.57
N ASP A 483 11.29 17.70 35.31
CA ASP A 483 11.56 16.47 34.55
C ASP A 483 10.88 15.25 35.18
N ARG A 484 10.79 15.22 36.52
CA ARG A 484 10.03 14.19 37.23
C ARG A 484 8.55 14.21 36.84
N THR A 485 7.92 15.38 36.80
CA THR A 485 6.51 15.49 36.40
C THR A 485 6.31 15.07 34.94
N LYS A 486 7.22 15.46 34.03
CA LYS A 486 7.20 15.02 32.62
C LYS A 486 7.35 13.50 32.51
N PHE A 487 8.22 12.91 33.33
CA PHE A 487 8.40 11.46 33.43
C PHE A 487 7.11 10.77 33.88
N GLU A 488 6.47 11.24 34.95
CA GLU A 488 5.21 10.66 35.46
C GLU A 488 4.09 10.71 34.41
N ILE A 489 4.01 11.80 33.63
CA ILE A 489 3.04 11.91 32.51
C ILE A 489 3.30 10.79 31.49
N ILE A 490 4.55 10.62 31.04
CA ILE A 490 4.87 9.58 30.07
C ILE A 490 4.63 8.18 30.65
N TRP A 491 5.01 7.97 31.91
CA TRP A 491 4.94 6.68 32.58
C TRP A 491 3.51 6.23 32.86
N HIS A 492 2.69 7.12 33.44
CA HIS A 492 1.34 6.79 33.88
C HIS A 492 0.27 7.16 32.86
N ASP A 493 0.26 8.40 32.38
CA ASP A 493 -0.82 8.92 31.51
C ASP A 493 -0.68 8.40 30.07
N ASN A 494 0.56 8.34 29.56
CA ASN A 494 0.85 7.81 28.23
C ASN A 494 1.23 6.31 28.25
N HIS A 495 1.13 5.65 29.40
CA HIS A 495 1.41 4.22 29.56
C HIS A 495 2.76 3.76 28.98
N ARG A 496 3.78 4.63 29.05
CA ARG A 496 5.13 4.44 28.47
C ARG A 496 5.14 4.25 26.95
N GLN A 497 4.06 4.59 26.24
CA GLN A 497 4.02 4.44 24.79
C GLN A 497 4.45 5.73 24.10
N LEU A 498 5.46 5.63 23.22
CA LEU A 498 5.93 6.74 22.41
C LEU A 498 4.79 7.36 21.59
N SER A 499 3.91 6.51 21.04
CA SER A 499 2.76 6.96 20.25
C SER A 499 1.79 7.84 21.02
N LEU A 500 1.45 7.50 22.26
CA LEU A 500 0.57 8.29 23.11
C LEU A 500 1.23 9.59 23.55
N ALA A 501 2.52 9.55 23.87
CA ALA A 501 3.29 10.75 24.19
C ALA A 501 3.30 11.73 23.00
N LEU A 502 3.61 11.24 21.80
CA LEU A 502 3.57 12.04 20.57
C LEU A 502 2.17 12.59 20.27
N LEU A 503 1.10 11.80 20.41
CA LEU A 503 -0.27 12.28 20.22
C LEU A 503 -0.61 13.42 21.19
N SER A 504 -0.21 13.30 22.46
CA SER A 504 -0.46 14.35 23.44
C SER A 504 0.20 15.68 23.06
N VAL A 505 1.38 15.62 22.42
CA VAL A 505 2.09 16.79 21.88
C VAL A 505 1.40 17.34 20.63
N LEU A 506 1.05 16.46 19.69
CA LEU A 506 0.40 16.83 18.42
C LEU A 506 -1.00 17.42 18.62
N SER A 507 -1.69 17.05 19.71
CA SER A 507 -3.00 17.60 20.09
C SER A 507 -2.92 18.85 20.97
N SER A 508 -1.73 19.40 21.21
CA SER A 508 -1.59 20.65 21.96
C SER A 508 -2.11 21.87 21.16
N PRO A 509 -2.69 22.90 21.82
CA PRO A 509 -3.26 24.06 21.13
C PRO A 509 -2.26 24.79 20.22
N GLN A 510 -0.99 24.88 20.64
CA GLN A 510 0.08 25.53 19.88
C GLN A 510 0.38 24.78 18.58
N MET A 511 0.45 23.44 18.64
CA MET A 511 0.66 22.61 17.45
C MET A 511 -0.55 22.65 16.52
N ILE A 512 -1.77 22.60 17.07
CA ILE A 512 -3.00 22.71 16.29
C ILE A 512 -3.05 24.03 15.51
N GLU A 513 -2.79 25.17 16.15
CA GLU A 513 -2.80 26.48 15.48
C GLU A 513 -1.66 26.63 14.47
N ARG A 514 -0.48 26.06 14.75
CA ARG A 514 0.63 26.07 13.79
C ARG A 514 0.31 25.28 12.52
N VAL A 515 -0.23 24.06 12.67
CA VAL A 515 -0.64 23.22 11.53
C VAL A 515 -1.78 23.88 10.74
N LYS A 516 -2.73 24.51 11.45
CA LYS A 516 -3.81 25.30 10.84
C LYS A 516 -3.27 26.46 10.00
N GLY A 517 -2.21 27.13 10.46
CA GLY A 517 -1.51 28.17 9.70
C GLY A 517 -0.92 27.65 8.38
N LEU A 518 -0.26 26.49 8.42
CA LEU A 518 0.29 25.85 7.21
C LEU A 518 -0.81 25.41 6.23
N LEU A 519 -1.96 24.98 6.76
CA LEU A 519 -3.09 24.49 5.97
C LEU A 519 -4.03 25.59 5.46
N ALA A 520 -3.89 26.83 5.92
CA ALA A 520 -4.86 27.90 5.67
C ALA A 520 -5.16 28.13 4.17
N ASN A 521 -4.11 28.18 3.33
CA ASN A 521 -4.28 28.37 1.88
C ASN A 521 -4.78 27.11 1.17
N LEU A 522 -4.44 25.94 1.68
CA LEU A 522 -4.79 24.64 1.10
C LEU A 522 -6.26 24.30 1.33
N LEU A 523 -6.77 24.49 2.54
CA LEU A 523 -8.13 24.06 2.91
C LEU A 523 -9.22 24.99 2.36
N VAL A 524 -8.88 26.21 1.94
CA VAL A 524 -9.80 27.16 1.31
C VAL A 524 -10.23 26.66 -0.07
N LYS A 525 -9.33 26.02 -0.83
CA LYS A 525 -9.64 25.46 -2.16
C LYS A 525 -10.21 24.04 -2.00
N PRO A 526 -11.46 23.75 -2.45
CA PRO A 526 -12.09 22.45 -2.21
C PRO A 526 -11.30 21.24 -2.71
N ARG A 527 -10.73 21.30 -3.93
CA ARG A 527 -9.95 20.17 -4.49
C ARG A 527 -8.62 19.95 -3.78
N TYR A 528 -7.96 21.02 -3.33
CA TYR A 528 -6.73 20.92 -2.52
C TYR A 528 -7.05 20.32 -1.15
N ARG A 529 -8.14 20.78 -0.52
CA ARG A 529 -8.64 20.22 0.74
C ARG A 529 -8.90 18.72 0.63
N ASP A 530 -9.58 18.28 -0.42
CA ASP A 530 -9.89 16.87 -0.67
C ASP A 530 -8.60 16.04 -0.89
N THR A 531 -7.60 16.60 -1.56
CA THR A 531 -6.28 15.96 -1.75
C THR A 531 -5.47 15.85 -0.45
N VAL A 532 -5.41 16.92 0.34
CA VAL A 532 -4.75 16.90 1.66
C VAL A 532 -5.44 15.88 2.58
N PHE A 533 -6.78 15.83 2.56
CA PHE A 533 -7.53 14.84 3.32
C PHE A 533 -7.21 13.41 2.85
N ALA A 534 -7.11 13.15 1.55
CA ALA A 534 -6.76 11.84 1.01
C ALA A 534 -5.35 11.39 1.44
N ILE A 535 -4.35 12.27 1.38
CA ILE A 535 -2.98 11.98 1.88
C ILE A 535 -3.01 11.63 3.36
N ALA A 536 -3.71 12.44 4.16
CA ALA A 536 -3.88 12.22 5.59
C ALA A 536 -4.56 10.87 5.88
N LEU A 537 -5.64 10.57 5.14
CA LEU A 537 -6.42 9.37 5.33
C LEU A 537 -5.60 8.13 5.02
N LEU A 538 -4.92 8.11 3.87
CA LEU A 538 -4.03 7.03 3.45
C LEU A 538 -2.90 6.82 4.46
N SER A 539 -2.29 7.90 4.97
CA SER A 539 -1.25 7.84 6.00
C SER A 539 -1.79 7.30 7.33
N ALA A 540 -2.98 7.75 7.77
CA ALA A 540 -3.60 7.30 9.02
C ALA A 540 -4.00 5.81 9.01
N ILE A 541 -4.36 5.27 7.85
CA ILE A 541 -4.67 3.84 7.68
C ILE A 541 -3.45 2.99 7.29
N ASP A 542 -2.27 3.61 7.12
CA ASP A 542 -1.00 2.97 6.70
C ASP A 542 -1.11 2.27 5.35
N SER A 543 -1.70 3.00 4.40
CA SER A 543 -1.69 2.66 3.00
C SER A 543 -0.52 3.35 2.29
N GLN A 544 -0.16 2.84 1.11
CA GLN A 544 0.84 3.49 0.27
C GLN A 544 0.39 4.92 -0.09
N LEU A 545 1.36 5.83 -0.14
CA LEU A 545 1.15 7.24 -0.46
C LEU A 545 1.69 7.55 -1.87
N THR A 546 1.28 6.73 -2.83
CA THR A 546 1.55 6.96 -4.25
C THR A 546 0.60 8.02 -4.80
N SER A 547 1.06 8.83 -5.75
CA SER A 547 0.21 9.87 -6.37
C SER A 547 -1.01 9.26 -7.05
N SER A 548 -0.86 8.08 -7.67
CA SER A 548 -1.95 7.30 -8.26
C SER A 548 -3.04 6.98 -7.24
N LEU A 549 -2.68 6.43 -6.07
CA LEU A 549 -3.67 6.09 -5.06
C LEU A 549 -4.27 7.35 -4.41
N ILE A 550 -3.45 8.39 -4.19
CA ILE A 550 -3.94 9.67 -3.67
C ILE A 550 -5.00 10.27 -4.61
N ARG A 551 -4.77 10.27 -5.93
CA ARG A 551 -5.74 10.75 -6.94
C ARG A 551 -7.08 10.01 -6.82
N GLU A 552 -7.04 8.68 -6.74
CA GLU A 552 -8.23 7.84 -6.65
C GLU A 552 -9.02 8.08 -5.35
N ILE A 553 -8.32 8.34 -4.23
CA ILE A 553 -8.97 8.61 -2.94
C ILE A 553 -9.41 10.07 -2.82
N ALA A 554 -8.69 11.01 -3.43
CA ALA A 554 -9.06 12.43 -3.48
C ALA A 554 -10.20 12.70 -4.48
N LEU A 555 -10.43 11.77 -5.41
CA LEU A 555 -11.39 11.90 -6.52
C LEU A 555 -11.09 13.13 -7.41
N ASN A 556 -9.79 13.47 -7.56
CA ASN A 556 -9.31 14.58 -8.37
C ASN A 556 -7.81 14.44 -8.67
N ASP A 557 -7.29 15.28 -9.58
CA ASP A 557 -5.91 15.20 -10.10
C ASP A 557 -4.93 16.21 -9.46
N GLU A 558 -5.32 16.95 -8.41
CA GLU A 558 -4.49 18.05 -7.85
C GLU A 558 -3.14 17.57 -7.32
N ILE A 559 -3.03 16.29 -6.92
CA ILE A 559 -1.76 15.70 -6.49
C ILE A 559 -0.69 15.71 -7.59
N TYR A 560 -1.06 15.85 -8.86
CA TYR A 560 -0.12 15.99 -9.96
C TYR A 560 0.19 17.47 -10.28
N GLU A 561 -0.72 18.39 -9.97
CA GLU A 561 -0.58 19.79 -10.35
C GLU A 561 0.61 20.50 -9.67
N SER A 562 1.40 21.20 -10.49
CA SER A 562 2.60 21.90 -10.01
C SER A 562 2.26 22.99 -9.00
N ASP A 563 1.12 23.67 -9.15
CA ASP A 563 0.69 24.73 -8.23
C ASP A 563 0.40 24.19 -6.82
N PHE A 564 -0.24 23.02 -6.73
CA PHE A 564 -0.50 22.35 -5.46
C PHE A 564 0.80 21.87 -4.81
N ARG A 565 1.66 21.17 -5.58
CA ARG A 565 2.94 20.66 -5.10
C ARG A 565 3.92 21.75 -4.67
N ASN A 566 3.79 22.95 -5.24
CA ASN A 566 4.65 24.09 -4.95
C ASN A 566 4.11 25.02 -3.85
N GLU A 567 2.91 24.76 -3.34
CA GLU A 567 2.35 25.51 -2.21
C GLU A 567 3.24 25.34 -0.97
N ALA A 568 3.52 26.44 -0.26
CA ALA A 568 4.50 26.45 0.82
C ALA A 568 4.08 25.56 1.99
N GLY A 569 2.82 25.66 2.42
CA GLY A 569 2.25 24.80 3.45
C GLY A 569 2.27 23.32 3.07
N PHE A 570 2.05 23.00 1.78
CA PHE A 570 2.15 21.64 1.29
C PHE A 570 3.57 21.09 1.43
N LYS A 571 4.60 21.84 0.99
CA LYS A 571 6.02 21.45 1.11
C LYS A 571 6.49 21.35 2.57
N ASP A 572 5.92 22.16 3.45
CA ASP A 572 6.25 22.16 4.87
C ASP A 572 5.65 20.95 5.61
N LEU A 573 4.50 20.47 5.15
CA LEU A 573 3.82 19.32 5.75
C LEU A 573 4.18 17.99 5.10
N PHE A 574 4.38 17.99 3.78
CA PHE A 574 4.54 16.79 2.97
C PHE A 574 5.82 16.85 2.14
N ARG A 575 6.59 15.77 2.19
CA ARG A 575 7.78 15.57 1.34
C ARG A 575 7.43 14.71 0.15
N LEU A 576 7.67 15.22 -1.06
CA LEU A 576 7.54 14.46 -2.30
C LEU A 576 8.90 13.90 -2.73
N GLU A 577 8.91 12.64 -3.14
CA GLU A 577 10.04 11.98 -3.78
C GLU A 577 9.52 11.22 -5.01
N GLY A 578 9.83 11.73 -6.19
CA GLY A 578 9.26 11.23 -7.45
C GLY A 578 7.73 11.32 -7.45
N SER A 579 7.06 10.17 -7.52
CA SER A 579 5.59 10.05 -7.47
C SER A 579 5.03 9.65 -6.11
N LYS A 580 5.86 9.57 -5.05
CA LYS A 580 5.43 9.19 -3.71
C LYS A 580 5.51 10.37 -2.73
N VAL A 581 4.54 10.45 -1.83
CA VAL A 581 4.65 11.29 -0.62
C VAL A 581 5.32 10.43 0.46
N LYS A 582 6.52 10.82 0.92
CA LYS A 582 7.26 10.04 1.94
C LYS A 582 6.83 10.30 3.38
N THR A 583 6.05 11.35 3.62
CA THR A 583 5.57 11.71 4.95
C THR A 583 4.60 10.67 5.50
N LYS A 584 5.07 9.87 6.48
CA LYS A 584 4.36 8.69 7.02
C LYS A 584 3.97 8.80 8.50
N SER A 585 4.01 9.99 9.11
CA SER A 585 3.51 10.13 10.49
C SER A 585 1.99 9.95 10.51
N SER A 586 1.61 8.72 10.81
CA SER A 586 0.24 8.25 10.81
C SER A 586 -0.53 8.76 12.05
N LEU A 587 0.19 9.03 13.15
CA LEU A 587 -0.31 9.77 14.31
C LEU A 587 -0.58 11.24 13.96
N PHE A 588 0.35 11.90 13.28
CA PHE A 588 0.17 13.27 12.80
C PHE A 588 -1.01 13.36 11.85
N ALA A 589 -1.12 12.43 10.89
CA ALA A 589 -2.24 12.39 9.96
C ALA A 589 -3.60 12.21 10.68
N THR A 590 -3.63 11.35 11.70
CA THR A 590 -4.83 11.17 12.55
C THR A 590 -5.19 12.46 13.28
N SER A 591 -4.21 13.09 13.96
CA SER A 591 -4.40 14.37 14.67
C SER A 591 -4.84 15.48 13.72
N MET A 592 -4.22 15.57 12.55
CA MET A 592 -4.57 16.55 11.52
C MET A 592 -6.01 16.36 11.04
N ILE A 593 -6.46 15.12 10.78
CA ILE A 593 -7.86 14.85 10.42
C ILE A 593 -8.79 15.29 11.56
N SER A 594 -8.55 14.87 12.79
CA SER A 594 -9.46 15.10 13.92
C SER A 594 -9.52 16.55 14.40
N HIS A 595 -8.50 17.37 14.11
CA HIS A 595 -8.43 18.76 14.59
C HIS A 595 -8.58 19.81 13.48
N GLN A 596 -8.19 19.52 12.24
CA GLN A 596 -8.18 20.51 11.15
C GLN A 596 -9.42 20.42 10.24
N PHE A 597 -10.17 19.31 10.31
CA PHE A 597 -11.34 19.09 9.47
C PHE A 597 -12.63 19.01 10.30
N PRO A 598 -13.73 19.64 9.84
CA PRO A 598 -15.03 19.50 10.49
C PRO A 598 -15.53 18.05 10.43
N ALA A 599 -16.17 17.57 11.51
CA ALA A 599 -16.67 16.20 11.58
C ALA A 599 -17.65 15.84 10.44
N THR A 600 -18.47 16.79 9.99
CA THR A 600 -19.37 16.60 8.85
C THR A 600 -18.62 16.34 7.56
N TYR A 601 -17.56 17.11 7.30
CA TYR A 601 -16.71 16.93 6.12
C TYR A 601 -16.00 15.57 6.14
N ILE A 602 -15.44 15.16 7.29
CA ILE A 602 -14.78 13.86 7.44
C ILE A 602 -15.74 12.72 7.09
N VAL A 603 -16.95 12.74 7.67
CA VAL A 603 -18.00 11.75 7.39
C VAL A 603 -18.37 11.74 5.91
N ASP A 604 -18.66 12.90 5.33
CA ASP A 604 -19.12 13.01 3.95
C ASP A 604 -18.04 12.58 2.96
N GLN A 605 -16.77 12.92 3.19
CA GLN A 605 -15.67 12.48 2.33
C GLN A 605 -15.38 10.99 2.46
N MET A 606 -15.36 10.43 3.68
CA MET A 606 -15.18 8.99 3.86
C MET A 606 -16.31 8.19 3.19
N LEU A 607 -17.55 8.72 3.18
CA LEU A 607 -18.68 8.10 2.48
C LEU A 607 -18.50 8.15 0.96
N LYS A 608 -18.12 9.30 0.40
CA LYS A 608 -17.82 9.45 -1.04
C LYS A 608 -16.74 8.46 -1.49
N ILE A 609 -15.66 8.34 -0.73
CA ILE A 609 -14.56 7.40 -1.02
C ILE A 609 -15.02 5.94 -0.92
N ALA A 610 -15.78 5.59 0.12
CA ALA A 610 -16.27 4.23 0.27
C ALA A 610 -17.24 3.84 -0.87
N ALA A 611 -18.05 4.78 -1.35
CA ALA A 611 -18.99 4.59 -2.45
C ALA A 611 -18.31 4.51 -3.82
N SER A 612 -17.23 5.28 -4.06
CA SER A 612 -16.52 5.28 -5.34
C SER A 612 -15.81 3.95 -5.65
N ILE A 613 -15.42 3.20 -4.62
CA ILE A 613 -14.71 1.90 -4.77
C ILE A 613 -15.70 0.74 -5.08
N GLY A 614 -17.01 1.01 -5.18
CA GLY A 614 -18.00 0.06 -5.69
C GLY A 614 -18.19 -1.21 -4.85
N ASP A 615 -18.63 -2.30 -5.48
CA ASP A 615 -18.88 -3.61 -4.83
C ASP A 615 -17.63 -4.52 -4.74
N GLY A 616 -16.49 -4.00 -5.21
CA GLY A 616 -15.20 -4.67 -5.15
C GLY A 616 -14.97 -5.77 -6.20
N ARG A 617 -15.87 -5.97 -7.17
CA ARG A 617 -15.61 -6.84 -8.33
C ARG A 617 -14.68 -6.14 -9.32
N GLY A 618 -13.54 -6.74 -9.63
CA GLY A 618 -12.57 -6.17 -10.58
C GLY A 618 -11.64 -5.08 -10.03
N GLU A 619 -11.90 -4.59 -8.81
CA GLU A 619 -11.09 -3.56 -8.15
C GLU A 619 -9.75 -4.09 -7.62
N LEU A 620 -8.73 -3.24 -7.71
CA LEU A 620 -7.39 -3.58 -7.25
C LEU A 620 -7.33 -3.68 -5.71
N PRO A 621 -6.47 -4.58 -5.16
CA PRO A 621 -6.33 -4.80 -3.72
C PRO A 621 -6.10 -3.53 -2.90
N GLU A 622 -5.33 -2.58 -3.44
CA GLU A 622 -5.02 -1.30 -2.80
C GLU A 622 -6.29 -0.51 -2.48
N LYS A 623 -7.16 -0.30 -3.48
CA LYS A 623 -8.46 0.37 -3.31
C LYS A 623 -9.36 -0.40 -2.33
N ARG A 624 -9.43 -1.72 -2.47
CA ARG A 624 -10.22 -2.57 -1.56
C ARG A 624 -9.75 -2.49 -0.12
N ASN A 625 -8.45 -2.37 0.11
CA ASN A 625 -7.87 -2.22 1.45
C ASN A 625 -8.27 -0.87 2.07
N VAL A 626 -8.30 0.22 1.29
CA VAL A 626 -8.83 1.51 1.73
C VAL A 626 -10.31 1.37 2.12
N GLN A 627 -11.15 0.84 1.23
CA GLN A 627 -12.59 0.67 1.52
C GLN A 627 -12.82 -0.17 2.78
N ARG A 628 -12.14 -1.31 2.92
CA ARG A 628 -12.20 -2.14 4.14
C ARG A 628 -11.77 -1.37 5.38
N ALA A 629 -10.76 -0.51 5.28
CA ALA A 629 -10.34 0.34 6.39
C ALA A 629 -11.44 1.31 6.81
N LEU A 630 -12.13 1.94 5.85
CA LEU A 630 -13.23 2.88 6.12
C LEU A 630 -14.48 2.21 6.70
N LEU A 631 -14.65 0.89 6.52
CA LEU A 631 -15.75 0.15 7.14
C LEU A 631 -15.47 -0.27 8.60
N ARG A 632 -14.20 -0.25 9.04
CA ARG A 632 -13.80 -0.67 10.39
C ARG A 632 -14.09 0.42 11.43
N PHE A 633 -14.79 0.06 12.50
CA PHE A 633 -15.20 0.97 13.57
C PHE A 633 -13.99 1.68 14.19
N SER A 634 -12.94 0.92 14.51
CA SER A 634 -11.72 1.46 15.14
C SER A 634 -10.99 2.50 14.30
N VAL A 635 -11.18 2.49 12.98
CA VAL A 635 -10.60 3.49 12.07
C VAL A 635 -11.50 4.72 12.04
N VAL A 636 -12.81 4.54 11.77
CA VAL A 636 -13.76 5.65 11.69
C VAL A 636 -13.81 6.44 12.99
N GLU A 637 -13.91 5.76 14.13
CA GLU A 637 -13.95 6.39 15.44
C GLU A 637 -12.71 7.26 15.71
N ARG A 638 -11.52 6.74 15.35
CA ARG A 638 -10.23 7.39 15.59
C ARG A 638 -10.07 8.68 14.79
N LEU A 639 -10.59 8.69 13.56
CA LEU A 639 -10.51 9.88 12.68
C LEU A 639 -11.50 10.97 13.08
N LEU A 640 -12.59 10.62 13.75
CA LEU A 640 -13.62 11.59 14.12
C LEU A 640 -13.18 12.45 15.32
N PRO A 641 -13.45 13.78 15.29
CA PRO A 641 -13.26 14.65 16.45
C PRO A 641 -14.05 14.14 17.67
N GLU A 642 -13.58 14.43 18.89
CA GLU A 642 -14.27 14.01 20.12
C GLU A 642 -15.67 14.62 20.24
N ALA A 643 -15.83 15.88 19.82
CA ALA A 643 -17.10 16.57 19.83
C ALA A 643 -18.13 15.87 18.92
N LYS A 644 -19.27 15.47 19.48
CA LYS A 644 -20.36 14.76 18.78
C LYS A 644 -19.93 13.47 18.07
N ARG A 645 -18.83 12.83 18.50
CA ARG A 645 -18.29 11.60 17.88
C ARG A 645 -19.37 10.51 17.69
N LYS A 646 -20.17 10.24 18.73
CA LYS A 646 -21.29 9.28 18.69
C LYS A 646 -22.24 9.54 17.53
N GLN A 647 -22.72 10.78 17.40
CA GLN A 647 -23.72 11.15 16.39
C GLN A 647 -23.16 10.98 14.98
N ASN A 648 -21.92 11.42 14.75
CA ASN A 648 -21.25 11.29 13.45
C ASN A 648 -20.95 9.84 13.08
N LEU A 649 -20.56 9.02 14.04
CA LEU A 649 -20.31 7.59 13.81
C LEU A 649 -21.59 6.84 13.44
N VAL A 650 -22.69 7.10 14.16
CA VAL A 650 -24.00 6.52 13.82
C VAL A 650 -24.44 6.96 12.43
N ARG A 651 -24.36 8.27 12.12
CA ARG A 651 -24.64 8.81 10.78
C ARG A 651 -23.82 8.12 9.70
N TYR A 652 -22.52 7.91 9.93
CA TYR A 652 -21.64 7.26 8.97
C TYR A 652 -22.12 5.85 8.62
N TYR A 653 -22.36 4.99 9.62
CA TYR A 653 -22.82 3.62 9.40
C TYR A 653 -24.23 3.53 8.82
N GLU A 654 -25.12 4.48 9.17
CA GLU A 654 -26.45 4.54 8.57
C GLU A 654 -26.41 4.89 7.09
N THR A 655 -25.57 5.84 6.70
CA THR A 655 -25.45 6.31 5.31
C THR A 655 -24.70 5.31 4.45
N VAL A 656 -23.56 4.79 4.90
CA VAL A 656 -22.76 3.83 4.10
C VAL A 656 -23.57 2.57 3.77
N LYS A 657 -24.45 2.12 4.68
CA LYS A 657 -25.38 0.99 4.46
C LYS A 657 -26.40 1.27 3.35
N ARG A 658 -26.76 2.54 3.14
CA ARG A 658 -27.72 2.97 2.10
C ARG A 658 -27.03 3.08 0.75
N ASP A 659 -25.86 3.72 0.73
CA ASP A 659 -25.11 4.02 -0.49
C ASP A 659 -24.43 2.77 -1.04
N VAL A 660 -23.90 1.90 -0.15
CA VAL A 660 -23.22 0.66 -0.51
C VAL A 660 -24.13 -0.53 -0.16
N THR A 661 -25.10 -0.78 -1.04
CA THR A 661 -26.25 -1.65 -0.76
C THR A 661 -25.91 -3.10 -0.39
N TRP A 662 -24.79 -3.63 -0.90
CA TRP A 662 -24.34 -4.99 -0.60
C TRP A 662 -23.91 -5.20 0.86
N LEU A 663 -23.56 -4.13 1.59
CA LEU A 663 -23.19 -4.20 3.02
C LEU A 663 -24.32 -4.74 3.90
N LYS A 664 -25.57 -4.58 3.49
CA LYS A 664 -26.74 -5.13 4.20
C LYS A 664 -26.65 -6.66 4.36
N GLY A 665 -26.02 -7.34 3.39
CA GLY A 665 -25.80 -8.79 3.40
C GLY A 665 -24.47 -9.23 3.99
N ASP A 666 -23.65 -8.32 4.52
CA ASP A 666 -22.33 -8.65 5.05
C ASP A 666 -22.31 -8.79 6.59
N PRO A 667 -21.98 -9.97 7.15
CA PRO A 667 -21.89 -10.15 8.61
C PRO A 667 -20.88 -9.22 9.28
N HIS A 668 -19.74 -8.95 8.62
CA HIS A 668 -18.67 -8.15 9.22
C HIS A 668 -19.06 -6.68 9.34
N PHE A 669 -19.79 -6.14 8.37
CA PHE A 669 -20.40 -4.81 8.49
C PHE A 669 -21.26 -4.67 9.76
N TRP A 670 -22.17 -5.61 10.00
CA TRP A 670 -23.04 -5.58 11.19
C TRP A 670 -22.26 -5.77 12.50
N LEU A 671 -21.18 -6.56 12.49
CA LEU A 671 -20.23 -6.64 13.60
C LEU A 671 -19.60 -5.28 13.91
N GLN A 672 -19.03 -4.59 12.91
CA GLN A 672 -18.42 -3.27 13.11
C GLN A 672 -19.43 -2.25 13.62
N TYR A 673 -20.65 -2.28 13.08
CA TYR A 673 -21.70 -1.38 13.52
C TYR A 673 -22.20 -1.70 14.96
N GLY A 674 -22.25 -2.97 15.34
CA GLY A 674 -22.52 -3.38 16.73
C GLY A 674 -21.42 -2.93 17.70
N MET A 675 -20.15 -3.03 17.30
CA MET A 675 -19.02 -2.53 18.10
C MET A 675 -19.12 -1.04 18.38
N ALA A 676 -19.55 -0.24 17.39
CA ALA A 676 -19.82 1.18 17.57
C ALA A 676 -20.88 1.44 18.66
N GLN A 677 -21.94 0.64 18.73
CA GLN A 677 -22.99 0.78 19.75
C GLN A 677 -22.51 0.38 21.15
N ILE A 678 -21.64 -0.64 21.27
CA ILE A 678 -21.01 -1.04 22.55
C ILE A 678 -20.27 0.13 23.18
N THR A 679 -19.44 0.83 22.39
CA THR A 679 -18.62 1.94 22.88
C THR A 679 -19.46 3.07 23.48
N TYR A 680 -20.68 3.26 22.97
CA TYR A 680 -21.62 4.27 23.46
C TYR A 680 -22.75 3.72 24.33
N LYS A 681 -22.53 2.52 24.90
CA LYS A 681 -23.40 1.84 25.88
C LYS A 681 -24.82 1.54 25.41
N ASP A 682 -25.06 1.48 24.09
CA ASP A 682 -26.34 1.02 23.54
C ASP A 682 -26.29 -0.50 23.31
N TYR A 683 -26.34 -1.23 24.42
CA TYR A 683 -26.15 -2.68 24.43
C TYR A 683 -27.28 -3.44 23.73
N ASP A 684 -28.49 -2.89 23.72
CA ASP A 684 -29.65 -3.53 23.11
C ASP A 684 -29.61 -3.41 21.59
N LEU A 685 -29.23 -2.25 21.06
CA LEU A 685 -29.02 -2.10 19.63
C LEU A 685 -27.79 -2.90 19.17
N ALA A 686 -26.71 -2.93 19.98
CA ALA A 686 -25.55 -3.78 19.70
C ALA A 686 -25.93 -5.26 19.58
N GLN A 687 -26.75 -5.78 20.49
CA GLN A 687 -27.23 -7.17 20.43
C GLN A 687 -28.00 -7.43 19.14
N LYS A 688 -28.95 -6.55 18.77
CA LYS A 688 -29.72 -6.70 17.52
C LYS A 688 -28.81 -6.78 16.29
N TYR A 689 -27.73 -5.98 16.26
CA TYR A 689 -26.77 -6.00 15.16
C TYR A 689 -25.92 -7.27 15.15
N PHE A 690 -25.52 -7.80 16.31
CA PHE A 690 -24.84 -9.09 16.39
C PHE A 690 -25.75 -10.25 16.00
N ASP A 691 -27.03 -10.23 16.40
CA ASP A 691 -28.02 -11.25 15.99
C ASP A 691 -28.18 -11.27 14.45
N ASN A 692 -28.25 -10.09 13.83
CA ASN A 692 -28.24 -9.96 12.37
C ASN A 692 -26.95 -10.53 11.76
N ALA A 693 -25.80 -10.23 12.36
CA ALA A 693 -24.52 -10.72 11.88
C ALA A 693 -24.40 -12.25 11.97
N TYR A 694 -24.87 -12.87 13.06
CA TYR A 694 -24.93 -14.33 13.18
C TYR A 694 -25.88 -14.95 12.15
N SER A 695 -27.07 -14.37 11.95
CA SER A 695 -28.04 -14.84 10.95
C SER A 695 -27.47 -14.79 9.53
N LEU A 696 -26.72 -13.73 9.18
CA LEU A 696 -26.06 -13.61 7.89
C LEU A 696 -24.84 -14.54 7.77
N ALA A 697 -24.08 -14.73 8.84
CA ALA A 697 -22.93 -15.64 8.87
C ALA A 697 -23.34 -17.07 8.57
N GLN A 698 -24.47 -17.53 9.12
CA GLN A 698 -25.03 -18.87 8.86
C GLN A 698 -25.39 -19.10 7.39
N LYS A 699 -25.71 -18.05 6.64
CA LYS A 699 -26.02 -18.14 5.20
C LYS A 699 -24.76 -18.22 4.33
N LYS A 700 -23.58 -17.87 4.86
CA LYS A 700 -22.30 -17.89 4.12
C LYS A 700 -21.58 -19.22 4.37
N ARG A 701 -21.23 -19.93 3.28
CA ARG A 701 -20.43 -21.16 3.36
C ARG A 701 -19.04 -20.86 3.96
N ASN A 702 -18.61 -21.68 4.92
CA ASN A 702 -17.29 -21.59 5.57
C ASN A 702 -17.00 -20.24 6.27
N TYR A 703 -18.02 -19.55 6.78
CA TYR A 703 -17.79 -18.32 7.53
C TYR A 703 -17.35 -18.62 8.98
N HIS A 704 -16.21 -18.05 9.41
CA HIS A 704 -15.71 -18.20 10.78
C HIS A 704 -16.29 -17.12 11.70
N THR A 705 -16.99 -17.53 12.77
CA THR A 705 -17.64 -16.62 13.73
C THR A 705 -16.70 -16.11 14.84
N VAL A 706 -15.42 -16.48 14.84
CA VAL A 706 -14.46 -16.17 15.91
C VAL A 706 -14.50 -14.69 16.34
N GLN A 707 -14.53 -13.75 15.40
CA GLN A 707 -14.60 -12.31 15.71
C GLN A 707 -15.96 -11.89 16.29
N LEU A 708 -17.05 -12.50 15.81
CA LEU A 708 -18.40 -12.29 16.35
C LEU A 708 -18.49 -12.82 17.77
N ASP A 709 -18.00 -14.04 18.01
CA ASP A 709 -18.01 -14.69 19.32
C ASP A 709 -17.22 -13.87 20.35
N THR A 710 -16.04 -13.35 19.96
CA THR A 710 -15.22 -12.49 20.82
C THR A 710 -15.91 -11.17 21.16
N GLN A 711 -16.53 -10.47 20.20
CA GLN A 711 -17.24 -9.22 20.50
C GLN A 711 -18.59 -9.43 21.19
N GLN A 712 -19.27 -10.55 20.93
CA GLN A 712 -20.48 -10.94 21.65
C GLN A 712 -20.16 -11.24 23.12
N ALA A 713 -19.05 -11.94 23.40
CA ALA A 713 -18.58 -12.14 24.77
C ALA A 713 -18.27 -10.80 25.45
N ARG A 714 -17.62 -9.87 24.75
CA ARG A 714 -17.37 -8.52 25.25
C ARG A 714 -18.66 -7.77 25.59
N LEU A 715 -19.68 -7.82 24.73
CA LEU A 715 -20.99 -7.24 24.98
C LEU A 715 -21.64 -7.83 26.24
N TYR A 716 -21.58 -9.15 26.40
CA TYR A 716 -22.10 -9.83 27.58
C TYR A 716 -21.34 -9.44 28.86
N LEU A 717 -20.02 -9.28 28.82
CA LEU A 717 -19.25 -8.79 29.98
C LEU A 717 -19.64 -7.36 30.36
N PHE A 718 -19.85 -6.47 29.38
CA PHE A 718 -20.35 -5.12 29.67
C PHE A 718 -21.77 -5.15 30.25
N ARG A 719 -22.66 -5.98 29.71
CA ARG A 719 -24.00 -6.19 30.26
C ARG A 719 -23.95 -6.75 31.68
N ALA A 720 -23.00 -7.64 31.99
CA ALA A 720 -22.81 -8.13 33.35
C ALA A 720 -22.49 -6.99 34.32
N THR A 721 -21.58 -6.08 33.93
CA THR A 721 -21.23 -4.92 34.76
C THR A 721 -22.32 -3.85 34.87
N ALA A 722 -23.30 -3.87 33.95
CA ALA A 722 -24.42 -2.92 33.92
C ALA A 722 -25.75 -3.52 34.38
N ALA A 723 -25.77 -4.81 34.75
CA ALA A 723 -26.98 -5.53 35.11
C ALA A 723 -27.55 -5.03 36.44
N ALA A 724 -28.88 -4.93 36.51
CA ALA A 724 -29.59 -4.48 37.71
C ALA A 724 -29.65 -5.54 38.82
N THR A 725 -29.54 -6.83 38.46
CA THR A 725 -29.60 -7.95 39.42
C THR A 725 -28.36 -8.83 39.33
N ALA A 726 -27.96 -9.41 40.46
CA ALA A 726 -26.84 -10.36 40.54
C ALA A 726 -27.08 -11.60 39.67
N SER A 727 -28.33 -12.03 39.51
CA SER A 727 -28.69 -13.17 38.65
C SER A 727 -28.44 -12.87 37.17
N ASP A 728 -28.86 -11.70 36.70
CA ASP A 728 -28.65 -11.28 35.31
C ASP A 728 -27.16 -11.05 35.01
N ALA A 729 -26.44 -10.47 35.98
CA ALA A 729 -24.99 -10.29 35.90
C ALA A 729 -24.26 -11.64 35.76
N LEU A 730 -24.62 -12.62 36.58
CA LEU A 730 -24.03 -13.96 36.53
C LEU A 730 -24.35 -14.69 35.23
N LYS A 731 -25.59 -14.56 34.73
CA LYS A 731 -26.00 -15.14 33.44
C LYS A 731 -25.17 -14.55 32.29
N ALA A 732 -25.10 -13.23 32.20
CA ALA A 732 -24.33 -12.54 31.16
C ALA A 732 -22.84 -12.90 31.24
N PHE A 733 -22.25 -12.96 32.44
CA PHE A 733 -20.88 -13.43 32.62
C PHE A 733 -20.69 -14.87 32.12
N SER A 734 -21.62 -15.78 32.46
CA SER A 734 -21.55 -17.19 32.06
C SER A 734 -21.65 -17.35 30.54
N ASP A 735 -22.56 -16.62 29.90
CA ASP A 735 -22.71 -16.60 28.44
C ASP A 735 -21.43 -16.09 27.77
N ALA A 736 -20.81 -15.04 28.31
CA ALA A 736 -19.52 -14.53 27.83
C ALA A 736 -18.40 -15.56 27.96
N HIS A 737 -18.26 -16.19 29.12
CA HIS A 737 -17.23 -17.19 29.37
C HIS A 737 -17.39 -18.40 28.44
N GLN A 738 -18.62 -18.86 28.21
CA GLN A 738 -18.89 -19.97 27.31
C GLN A 738 -18.45 -19.67 25.86
N LEU A 739 -18.62 -18.44 25.39
CA LEU A 739 -18.12 -18.01 24.08
C LEU A 739 -16.58 -17.97 24.05
N LEU A 740 -15.95 -17.35 25.06
CA LEU A 740 -14.49 -17.25 25.12
C LEU A 740 -13.79 -18.61 25.19
N ARG A 741 -14.44 -19.64 25.74
CA ARG A 741 -13.93 -21.02 25.72
C ARG A 741 -13.88 -21.64 24.33
N LYS A 742 -14.72 -21.19 23.39
CA LYS A 742 -14.79 -21.70 22.02
C LYS A 742 -13.84 -20.96 21.07
N VAL A 743 -13.44 -19.75 21.44
CA VAL A 743 -12.51 -18.91 20.68
C VAL A 743 -11.07 -19.42 20.89
N PRO A 744 -10.21 -19.42 19.85
CA PRO A 744 -8.80 -19.76 19.98
C PRO A 744 -8.09 -18.94 21.06
N ASN A 745 -7.04 -19.50 21.65
CA ASN A 745 -6.22 -18.77 22.60
C ASN A 745 -5.33 -17.76 21.86
N ASP A 746 -5.78 -16.50 21.86
CA ASP A 746 -5.07 -15.38 21.29
C ASP A 746 -5.19 -14.13 22.18
N ILE A 747 -4.50 -13.07 21.78
CA ILE A 747 -4.50 -11.79 22.51
C ILE A 747 -5.88 -11.14 22.52
N HIS A 748 -6.71 -11.37 21.49
CA HIS A 748 -8.05 -10.79 21.41
C HIS A 748 -8.99 -11.40 22.46
N LYS A 749 -8.91 -12.72 22.68
CA LYS A 749 -9.57 -13.43 23.77
C LYS A 749 -9.10 -12.93 25.12
N PHE A 750 -7.78 -12.92 25.36
CA PHE A 750 -7.23 -12.52 26.67
C PHE A 750 -7.52 -11.06 27.02
N ARG A 751 -7.57 -10.16 26.03
CA ARG A 751 -8.05 -8.78 26.22
C ARG A 751 -9.51 -8.72 26.72
N GLN A 752 -10.37 -9.66 26.34
CA GLN A 752 -11.72 -9.73 26.90
C GLN A 752 -11.72 -10.32 28.32
N VAL A 753 -10.82 -11.26 28.61
CA VAL A 753 -10.65 -11.83 29.95
C VAL A 753 -10.21 -10.78 30.98
N GLU A 754 -9.48 -9.73 30.58
CA GLU A 754 -9.18 -8.59 31.46
C GLU A 754 -10.45 -7.97 32.09
N LEU A 755 -11.58 -8.00 31.39
CA LEU A 755 -12.86 -7.48 31.90
C LEU A 755 -13.42 -8.31 33.07
N TYR A 756 -12.87 -9.50 33.34
CA TYR A 756 -13.24 -10.29 34.53
C TYR A 756 -12.89 -9.53 35.81
N GLY A 757 -11.82 -8.73 35.80
CA GLY A 757 -11.47 -7.86 36.91
C GLY A 757 -12.60 -6.88 37.25
N ARG A 758 -13.21 -6.28 36.23
CA ARG A 758 -14.33 -5.35 36.44
C ARG A 758 -15.59 -6.05 36.95
N VAL A 759 -15.90 -7.25 36.45
CA VAL A 759 -17.02 -8.06 36.96
C VAL A 759 -16.76 -8.48 38.41
N PHE A 760 -15.51 -8.81 38.75
CA PHE A 760 -15.10 -9.12 40.12
C PHE A 760 -15.28 -7.93 41.05
N GLU A 761 -14.86 -6.73 40.65
CA GLU A 761 -15.00 -5.53 41.46
C GLU A 761 -16.46 -5.10 41.65
N VAL A 762 -17.29 -5.19 40.60
CA VAL A 762 -18.64 -4.62 40.59
C VAL A 762 -19.72 -5.60 41.07
N ASN A 763 -19.66 -6.88 40.66
CA ASN A 763 -20.80 -7.81 40.80
C ASN A 763 -20.50 -9.04 41.67
N TYR A 764 -19.24 -9.48 41.76
CA TYR A 764 -18.89 -10.69 42.51
C TYR A 764 -19.30 -10.67 43.99
N PRO A 765 -19.24 -9.54 44.74
CA PRO A 765 -19.70 -9.49 46.13
C PRO A 765 -21.17 -9.93 46.29
N GLU A 766 -22.02 -9.53 45.33
CA GLU A 766 -23.47 -9.76 45.30
C GLU A 766 -23.86 -11.15 44.77
N PHE A 767 -22.91 -11.94 44.25
CA PHE A 767 -23.20 -13.29 43.78
C PHE A 767 -23.53 -14.24 44.94
N ASN A 768 -24.50 -15.13 44.71
CA ASN A 768 -24.81 -16.22 45.62
C ASN A 768 -23.67 -17.27 45.65
N GLY A 769 -23.70 -18.20 46.60
CA GLY A 769 -22.61 -19.19 46.76
C GLY A 769 -22.30 -20.00 45.50
N SER A 770 -23.34 -20.41 44.77
CA SER A 770 -23.16 -21.10 43.48
C SER A 770 -22.56 -20.19 42.41
N GLY A 771 -22.97 -18.92 42.35
CA GLY A 771 -22.47 -17.94 41.39
C GLY A 771 -21.01 -17.57 41.62
N LYS A 772 -20.61 -17.41 42.89
CA LYS A 772 -19.20 -17.23 43.27
C LYS A 772 -18.35 -18.42 42.82
N ALA A 773 -18.82 -19.64 43.05
CA ALA A 773 -18.15 -20.86 42.60
C ALA A 773 -18.01 -20.92 41.06
N THR A 774 -19.07 -20.59 40.31
CA THR A 774 -19.03 -20.54 38.84
C THR A 774 -18.01 -19.51 38.33
N PHE A 775 -17.98 -18.32 38.92
CA PHE A 775 -17.02 -17.27 38.55
C PHE A 775 -15.57 -17.71 38.82
N GLU A 776 -15.30 -18.27 40.00
CA GLU A 776 -13.98 -18.79 40.35
C GLU A 776 -13.52 -19.91 39.41
N GLN A 777 -14.43 -20.83 39.04
CA GLN A 777 -14.13 -21.90 38.11
C GLN A 777 -13.75 -21.35 36.73
N ALA A 778 -14.45 -20.30 36.26
CA ALA A 778 -14.12 -19.62 35.02
C ALA A 778 -12.73 -18.97 35.06
N CYS A 779 -12.37 -18.30 36.16
CA CYS A 779 -11.04 -17.73 36.36
C CYS A 779 -9.94 -18.82 36.35
N ARG A 780 -10.15 -19.94 37.04
CA ARG A 780 -9.20 -21.07 37.06
C ARG A 780 -9.04 -21.71 35.68
N ALA A 781 -10.12 -21.84 34.93
CA ALA A 781 -10.08 -22.40 33.58
C ALA A 781 -9.22 -21.54 32.64
N GLN A 782 -9.41 -20.22 32.66
CA GLN A 782 -8.60 -19.29 31.86
C GLN A 782 -7.14 -19.25 32.31
N LEU A 783 -6.88 -19.27 33.62
CA LEU A 783 -5.51 -19.32 34.14
C LEU A 783 -4.78 -20.59 33.69
N SER A 784 -5.46 -21.75 33.74
CA SER A 784 -4.88 -23.02 33.26
C SER A 784 -4.62 -23.01 31.75
N GLU A 785 -5.47 -22.37 30.95
CA GLU A 785 -5.23 -22.20 29.50
C GLU A 785 -3.98 -21.34 29.25
N ILE A 786 -3.80 -20.26 30.01
CA ILE A 786 -2.60 -19.41 29.93
C ILE A 786 -1.34 -20.19 30.35
N ASP A 787 -1.37 -20.88 31.49
CA ASP A 787 -0.21 -21.64 31.98
C ASP A 787 0.18 -22.77 31.01
N LYS A 788 -0.78 -23.42 30.33
CA LYS A 788 -0.48 -24.42 29.29
C LYS A 788 0.24 -23.82 28.09
N LEU A 789 -0.11 -22.60 27.69
CA LEU A 789 0.56 -21.88 26.59
C LEU A 789 1.97 -21.45 26.97
N LEU A 790 2.18 -21.06 28.23
CA LEU A 790 3.52 -20.68 28.72
C LEU A 790 4.43 -21.90 28.88
N ASN A 791 3.88 -23.05 29.27
CA ASN A 791 4.64 -24.28 29.53
C ASN A 791 4.89 -25.14 28.28
N SER A 792 4.26 -24.88 27.14
CA SER A 792 4.49 -25.66 25.91
C SER A 792 5.86 -25.42 25.27
N GLY A 793 6.66 -24.49 25.79
CA GLY A 793 7.95 -24.12 25.23
C GLY A 793 7.84 -23.28 23.95
N ASP A 794 6.65 -22.81 23.57
CA ASP A 794 6.49 -21.76 22.57
C ASP A 794 7.08 -20.46 23.16
N VAL A 795 8.35 -20.18 22.82
CA VAL A 795 9.09 -18.95 23.17
C VAL A 795 8.26 -17.70 22.82
N GLU A 796 7.39 -17.83 21.80
CA GLU A 796 6.47 -16.84 21.22
C GLU A 796 5.34 -16.33 22.14
N PHE A 797 4.87 -17.09 23.14
CA PHE A 797 3.83 -16.62 24.10
C PHE A 797 4.42 -16.09 25.41
N SER A 798 5.64 -16.49 25.73
CA SER A 798 6.32 -16.13 26.98
C SER A 798 6.74 -14.66 27.04
N GLY A 799 6.92 -14.00 25.88
CA GLY A 799 7.26 -12.58 25.76
C GLY A 799 6.08 -11.61 25.82
N HIS A 800 4.85 -12.05 25.50
CA HIS A 800 3.73 -11.13 25.28
C HIS A 800 3.07 -10.66 26.59
N ARG A 801 3.32 -9.38 26.94
CA ARG A 801 2.94 -8.81 28.25
C ARG A 801 1.44 -8.80 28.55
N GLY A 802 0.57 -8.69 27.53
CA GLY A 802 -0.89 -8.76 27.72
C GLY A 802 -1.36 -10.07 28.36
N THR A 803 -0.74 -11.19 27.98
CA THR A 803 -1.03 -12.51 28.57
C THR A 803 -0.54 -12.59 30.00
N LYS A 804 0.63 -12.02 30.29
CA LYS A 804 1.20 -11.92 31.65
C LYS A 804 0.33 -11.07 32.58
N ARG A 805 -0.16 -9.92 32.10
CA ARG A 805 -1.06 -9.03 32.86
C ARG A 805 -2.37 -9.72 33.21
N VAL A 806 -2.96 -10.44 32.25
CA VAL A 806 -4.18 -11.23 32.49
C VAL A 806 -3.92 -12.34 33.51
N ARG A 807 -2.78 -13.02 33.40
CA ARG A 807 -2.35 -14.04 34.37
C ARG A 807 -2.28 -13.47 35.79
N GLU A 808 -1.54 -12.38 35.98
CA GLU A 808 -1.38 -11.69 37.27
C GLU A 808 -2.73 -11.20 37.82
N LEU A 809 -3.61 -10.69 36.95
CA LEU A 809 -4.98 -10.29 37.32
C LEU A 809 -5.78 -11.48 37.86
N LEU A 810 -5.77 -12.62 37.16
CA LEU A 810 -6.52 -13.82 37.55
C LEU A 810 -5.96 -14.42 38.85
N GLU A 811 -4.64 -14.45 39.02
CA GLU A 811 -3.97 -14.87 40.26
C GLU A 811 -4.42 -13.98 41.44
N ARG A 812 -4.36 -12.65 41.27
CA ARG A 812 -4.78 -11.68 42.29
C ARG A 812 -6.25 -11.84 42.68
N ILE A 813 -7.14 -12.07 41.72
CA ILE A 813 -8.57 -12.32 41.98
C ILE A 813 -8.71 -13.58 42.84
N LEU A 814 -8.10 -14.70 42.43
CA LEU A 814 -8.23 -15.98 43.12
C LEU A 814 -7.63 -15.95 44.53
N ASP A 815 -6.52 -15.23 44.73
CA ASP A 815 -5.89 -15.10 46.05
C ASP A 815 -6.70 -14.20 46.98
N THR A 816 -7.30 -13.11 46.47
CA THR A 816 -8.23 -12.27 47.24
C THR A 816 -9.45 -13.07 47.72
N VAL A 817 -9.98 -13.96 46.86
CA VAL A 817 -11.08 -14.86 47.23
C VAL A 817 -10.65 -15.89 48.29
N LYS A 818 -9.44 -16.43 48.22
CA LYS A 818 -8.92 -17.35 49.25
C LYS A 818 -8.75 -16.63 50.60
N GLN A 819 -8.16 -15.43 50.60
CA GLN A 819 -7.91 -14.65 51.81
C GLN A 819 -9.20 -14.25 52.53
N SER A 820 -10.23 -13.81 51.77
CA SER A 820 -11.56 -13.50 52.34
C SER A 820 -12.23 -14.72 52.96
N ARG A 821 -12.09 -15.92 52.36
CA ARG A 821 -12.59 -17.17 52.96
C ARG A 821 -11.86 -17.55 54.24
N SER A 822 -10.53 -17.40 54.30
CA SER A 822 -9.75 -17.69 55.50
C SER A 822 -9.96 -16.70 56.65
N ALA A 823 -10.43 -15.48 56.36
CA ALA A 823 -10.78 -14.47 57.38
C ALA A 823 -12.23 -14.60 57.90
N SER A 824 -13.05 -15.43 57.26
CA SER A 824 -14.46 -15.69 57.62
C SER A 824 -14.66 -16.98 58.42
N VAL A 825 -13.58 -17.70 58.68
CA VAL A 825 -13.46 -18.90 59.53
C VAL A 825 -12.75 -18.49 60.80
#